data_AF-A0A8J6LBU5-F1
#
_entry.id   AF-A0A8J6LBU5-F1
#
_cell.length_a   1.000
_cell.length_b   1.000
_cell.length_c   1.000
_cell.angle_alpha   90.00
_cell.angle_beta   90.00
_cell.angle_gamma   90.00
#
_symmetry.space_group_name_H-M   'P 1'
#
loop_
_entity.id
_entity.type
_entity.pdbx_description
1 polymer ?
#
loop_
_entity_poly.entity_id
_entity_poly.type
_entity_poly.pdbx_seq_one_letter_code
_entity_poly.pdbx_strand_id
1 'polypeptide(L)'
;MLEPEVTVEQGTLRGSTGTNIRGEHFLKFQGIPYAKPPLGDLRFKAPQPPEKWSGVFDASKEGDNCYSCDTYRPELVLGSENCLVLNVYTKKISDEKKKNLRPVLFWIHGGAFVLGSGSEDLHSPDYLITEDVVIVTINYRLGILGFLRLEDPSLGVPGNAGLKDIVMALKWVQKNIDKFGGDPNNVTIFGQSAGGASVHLLLLSPMSKGLFHKAIAQSGCAINPWVPGTSGVKRIVKDLNLETSDEKSVLKFLMGKTVEELYELQNKIIDNMAASGLRPFAVVVEKNSNEPAFLPEEPMKLLAEKKFHQVPFMTGFTSCEGICFDLYKDPKNPDWPPVEKLIPWNLGYEAETAEHQALAAKIKKFYFGDEEQWQRNAAKKYDLLSDVMFIYGIYVTVMNQFNVSKAPTYVYQVSIETDLNFFKKITKATVPGASHCDDVGYLFKHFASPKVEAGSIEEKSVTRFVKLWTNFAKYGNPTPDKNDSVLDVVWKPVTGKELDYLDIGKDLIPTNKHTQESFLSLQYPHHEESVFLIRRKMVQPEVNIDQGKLRGSTGVNIRGETFYKFQGIPYAKSPLGDLRFKSPQPPEPWTGIFDASKEGDICYSRDMYRPEIISGSENCLVLNVYTKTILDEKKKNLRPVLFWIHGGGFVFGSGSEDLYAPDYLITEDVVMVTINYRLGILGFLQLEDPSLGVPGNAGMKDMVMALKWVQKNIDKFGGDPNNVTIFGESAGGAAIHLLLLSPMSKGLFHKAIAQSGCALNPWVQATPGLTRIAKDLNLETSDEKSILRFLMKKSVEGLYEVQNKIRNNIGASELRPFGVVVEKNSNEPAFLRDEPVTLLAEKKFHQIPFMIGFTSSEGMCFEVFKDPNNPDRPTIEDLIPWGLGYEPGTAESQALATKIKKFYFGDEEPSQKNISKRYDLMTDVMFLDGIYNTVLNQCYVSKAPTYLYQVSIETELNFFKKITKATVPGVSHCDDLGYLFKHFASPKIKPGSIEEKSVTRFVKLWTNFAKYGNPTPDKNDSVLDVVWKPVTGKELDYLDIGKDLVARTNPYFERLNFWKEIYVNSPAAKKAL
;
A
#
# COMPACT_ATOMS: atom_id res chain seq x y z
N MET A 1 -25.30 -58.59 -16.08
CA MET A 1 -25.13 -57.62 -17.19
C MET A 1 -23.63 -57.52 -17.46
N LEU A 2 -23.20 -57.47 -18.72
CA LEU A 2 -21.79 -57.28 -19.07
C LEU A 2 -21.31 -55.92 -18.53
N GLU A 3 -20.15 -55.91 -17.86
CA GLU A 3 -19.50 -54.68 -17.38
C GLU A 3 -19.11 -53.82 -18.59
N PRO A 4 -19.51 -52.54 -18.67
CA PRO A 4 -19.24 -51.70 -19.84
C PRO A 4 -17.73 -51.40 -19.96
N GLU A 5 -17.16 -51.53 -21.16
CA GLU A 5 -15.77 -51.18 -21.43
C GLU A 5 -15.65 -49.99 -22.39
N VAL A 6 -14.70 -49.09 -22.13
CA VAL A 6 -14.40 -47.90 -22.96
C VAL A 6 -12.89 -47.78 -23.10
N THR A 7 -12.39 -47.54 -24.33
CA THR A 7 -10.95 -47.33 -24.56
C THR A 7 -10.64 -45.84 -24.72
N VAL A 8 -9.82 -45.31 -23.81
CA VAL A 8 -9.29 -43.94 -23.81
C VAL A 8 -7.83 -43.92 -24.27
N GLU A 9 -7.22 -42.74 -24.42
CA GLU A 9 -5.82 -42.59 -24.88
C GLU A 9 -4.81 -43.39 -24.02
N GLN A 10 -5.12 -43.54 -22.72
CA GLN A 10 -4.26 -44.21 -21.75
C GLN A 10 -4.42 -45.74 -21.72
N GLY A 11 -5.56 -46.28 -22.17
CA GLY A 11 -5.86 -47.71 -22.13
C GLY A 11 -7.37 -48.01 -22.04
N THR A 12 -7.72 -49.28 -21.84
CA THR A 12 -9.11 -49.72 -21.70
C THR A 12 -9.56 -49.61 -20.24
N LEU A 13 -10.77 -49.09 -20.03
CA LEU A 13 -11.45 -48.93 -18.74
C LEU A 13 -12.62 -49.89 -18.69
N ARG A 14 -12.88 -50.46 -17.52
CA ARG A 14 -14.11 -51.21 -17.23
C ARG A 14 -14.92 -50.50 -16.16
N GLY A 15 -16.13 -50.11 -16.50
CA GLY A 15 -17.06 -49.41 -15.60
C GLY A 15 -18.08 -50.34 -14.97
N SER A 16 -19.09 -49.74 -14.35
CA SER A 16 -20.27 -50.41 -13.78
C SER A 16 -21.57 -49.69 -14.17
N THR A 17 -22.70 -50.20 -13.70
CA THR A 17 -24.03 -49.61 -13.95
C THR A 17 -24.61 -49.05 -12.65
N GLY A 18 -25.22 -47.86 -12.72
CA GLY A 18 -26.04 -47.27 -11.66
C GLY A 18 -27.51 -47.16 -12.05
N THR A 19 -28.35 -46.76 -11.10
CA THR A 19 -29.78 -46.50 -11.31
C THR A 19 -30.14 -45.16 -10.70
N ASN A 20 -30.74 -44.26 -11.48
CA ASN A 20 -31.09 -42.91 -11.02
C ASN A 20 -32.41 -42.89 -10.22
N ILE A 21 -32.84 -41.71 -9.76
CA ILE A 21 -34.06 -41.56 -8.96
C ILE A 21 -35.36 -41.95 -9.69
N ARG A 22 -35.35 -42.04 -11.03
CA ARG A 22 -36.50 -42.45 -11.86
C ARG A 22 -36.47 -43.95 -12.19
N GLY A 23 -35.48 -44.69 -11.68
CA GLY A 23 -35.29 -46.09 -12.01
C GLY A 23 -34.61 -46.34 -13.36
N GLU A 24 -34.07 -45.29 -14.01
CA GLU A 24 -33.35 -45.43 -15.28
C GLU A 24 -31.90 -45.86 -15.02
N HIS A 25 -31.40 -46.80 -15.83
CA HIS A 25 -30.01 -47.23 -15.75
C HIS A 25 -29.06 -46.22 -16.43
N PHE A 26 -27.89 -46.03 -15.84
CA PHE A 26 -26.77 -45.29 -16.42
C PHE A 26 -25.46 -46.05 -16.21
N LEU A 27 -24.42 -45.65 -16.96
CA LEU A 27 -23.07 -46.20 -16.87
C LEU A 27 -22.21 -45.27 -16.03
N LYS A 28 -21.36 -45.84 -15.18
CA LYS A 28 -20.39 -45.10 -14.38
C LYS A 28 -19.00 -45.68 -14.51
N PHE A 29 -18.02 -44.79 -14.68
CA PHE A 29 -16.60 -45.11 -14.71
C PHE A 29 -15.93 -44.22 -13.68
N GLN A 30 -15.38 -44.82 -12.63
CA GLN A 30 -14.91 -44.12 -11.44
C GLN A 30 -13.41 -44.31 -11.23
N GLY A 31 -12.79 -43.39 -10.48
CA GLY A 31 -11.39 -43.49 -10.09
C GLY A 31 -10.39 -43.40 -11.26
N ILE A 32 -10.77 -42.79 -12.39
CA ILE A 32 -9.92 -42.73 -13.59
C ILE A 32 -8.77 -41.74 -13.36
N PRO A 33 -7.50 -42.15 -13.43
CA PRO A 33 -6.37 -41.23 -13.29
C PRO A 33 -6.30 -40.24 -14.45
N TYR A 34 -6.38 -38.95 -14.16
CA TYR A 34 -6.22 -37.89 -15.18
C TYR A 34 -4.83 -37.24 -15.15
N ALA A 35 -4.00 -37.55 -14.15
CA ALA A 35 -2.64 -37.08 -13.99
C ALA A 35 -1.76 -38.18 -13.36
N LYS A 36 -0.43 -38.01 -13.40
CA LYS A 36 0.46 -38.84 -12.58
C LYS A 36 0.16 -38.59 -11.09
N PRO A 37 0.32 -39.62 -10.22
CA PRO A 37 0.25 -39.43 -8.78
C PRO A 37 1.20 -38.31 -8.33
N PRO A 38 0.75 -37.32 -7.55
CA PRO A 38 1.58 -36.21 -7.08
C PRO A 38 2.42 -36.67 -5.87
N LEU A 39 3.23 -37.71 -6.05
CA LEU A 39 4.08 -38.30 -5.02
C LEU A 39 5.54 -37.89 -5.21
N GLY A 40 6.32 -37.93 -4.13
CA GLY A 40 7.74 -37.60 -4.16
C GLY A 40 7.99 -36.20 -4.74
N ASP A 41 8.84 -36.09 -5.74
CA ASP A 41 9.22 -34.80 -6.36
C ASP A 41 8.06 -34.05 -7.05
N LEU A 42 6.92 -34.70 -7.27
CA LEU A 42 5.73 -34.09 -7.88
C LEU A 42 4.76 -33.46 -6.84
N ARG A 43 4.99 -33.68 -5.55
CA ARG A 43 4.07 -33.37 -4.46
C ARG A 43 3.50 -31.96 -4.47
N PHE A 44 4.36 -30.97 -4.67
CA PHE A 44 3.99 -29.54 -4.72
C PHE A 44 4.10 -28.92 -6.12
N LYS A 45 4.41 -29.72 -7.15
CA LYS A 45 4.65 -29.24 -8.52
C LYS A 45 3.37 -29.30 -9.36
N ALA A 46 3.40 -28.66 -10.53
CA ALA A 46 2.35 -28.77 -11.52
C ALA A 46 2.10 -30.25 -11.90
N PRO A 47 0.84 -30.66 -12.13
CA PRO A 47 0.51 -32.03 -12.51
C PRO A 47 1.12 -32.41 -13.86
N GLN A 48 1.45 -33.68 -14.00
CA GLN A 48 1.94 -34.26 -15.26
C GLN A 48 0.87 -35.17 -15.89
N PRO A 49 0.85 -35.33 -17.22
CA PRO A 49 -0.10 -36.21 -17.89
C PRO A 49 -0.05 -37.66 -17.37
N PRO A 50 -1.19 -38.38 -17.34
CA PRO A 50 -1.26 -39.72 -16.77
C PRO A 50 -0.51 -40.72 -17.63
N GLU A 51 0.01 -41.78 -17.01
CA GLU A 51 0.70 -42.86 -17.70
C GLU A 51 -0.30 -43.79 -18.40
N LYS A 52 0.16 -44.49 -19.44
CA LYS A 52 -0.61 -45.57 -20.04
C LYS A 52 -0.56 -46.79 -19.13
N TRP A 53 -1.66 -47.52 -19.01
CA TRP A 53 -1.71 -48.80 -18.29
C TRP A 53 -1.81 -49.97 -19.26
N SER A 54 -1.28 -51.12 -18.83
CA SER A 54 -1.42 -52.39 -19.55
C SER A 54 -2.66 -53.15 -19.08
N GLY A 55 -3.41 -53.74 -20.01
CA GLY A 55 -4.64 -54.46 -19.69
C GLY A 55 -5.85 -53.54 -19.50
N VAL A 56 -6.83 -54.01 -18.72
CA VAL A 56 -8.07 -53.28 -18.44
C VAL A 56 -8.00 -52.70 -17.03
N PHE A 57 -8.16 -51.38 -16.90
CA PHE A 57 -8.22 -50.70 -15.62
C PHE A 57 -9.64 -50.81 -15.03
N ASP A 58 -9.74 -51.26 -13.79
CA ASP A 58 -11.00 -51.42 -13.06
C ASP A 58 -11.51 -50.05 -12.59
N ALA A 59 -12.33 -49.42 -13.44
CA ALA A 59 -13.04 -48.18 -13.15
C ALA A 59 -14.48 -48.46 -12.64
N SER A 60 -14.74 -49.65 -12.10
CA SER A 60 -16.02 -49.97 -11.46
C SER A 60 -16.11 -49.49 -10.01
N LYS A 61 -14.97 -49.02 -9.46
CA LYS A 61 -14.78 -48.59 -8.07
C LYS A 61 -14.33 -47.13 -8.01
N GLU A 62 -14.75 -46.46 -6.95
CA GLU A 62 -14.29 -45.11 -6.64
C GLU A 62 -12.78 -45.10 -6.34
N GLY A 63 -12.09 -44.03 -6.77
CA GLY A 63 -10.70 -43.78 -6.40
C GLY A 63 -10.58 -43.03 -5.07
N ASP A 64 -9.35 -42.87 -4.58
CA ASP A 64 -9.11 -42.18 -3.31
C ASP A 64 -9.46 -40.69 -3.39
N ASN A 65 -10.08 -40.17 -2.32
CA ASN A 65 -10.24 -38.74 -2.09
C ASN A 65 -8.88 -38.08 -1.84
N CYS A 66 -8.76 -36.79 -2.16
CA CYS A 66 -7.60 -36.03 -1.70
C CYS A 66 -7.63 -35.87 -0.19
N TYR A 67 -6.47 -35.94 0.43
CA TYR A 67 -6.36 -35.97 1.88
C TYR A 67 -6.93 -34.70 2.53
N SER A 68 -8.05 -34.83 3.24
CA SER A 68 -8.72 -33.76 3.99
C SER A 68 -9.67 -34.35 5.04
N CYS A 69 -10.28 -33.49 5.87
CA CYS A 69 -11.47 -33.93 6.60
C CYS A 69 -12.64 -34.18 5.64
N ASP A 70 -13.53 -35.09 6.05
CA ASP A 70 -14.81 -35.31 5.40
C ASP A 70 -15.69 -34.05 5.58
N THR A 71 -16.31 -33.61 4.48
CA THR A 71 -17.11 -32.37 4.44
C THR A 71 -18.29 -32.39 5.43
N TYR A 72 -18.81 -33.57 5.75
CA TYR A 72 -20.00 -33.78 6.55
C TYR A 72 -19.69 -34.36 7.94
N ARG A 73 -18.53 -35.02 8.08
CA ARG A 73 -17.99 -35.59 9.32
C ARG A 73 -16.60 -35.02 9.59
N PRO A 74 -16.49 -33.75 10.04
CA PRO A 74 -15.20 -33.07 10.17
C PRO A 74 -14.21 -33.78 11.12
N GLU A 75 -14.70 -34.65 12.00
CA GLU A 75 -13.90 -35.54 12.86
C GLU A 75 -13.15 -36.64 12.09
N LEU A 76 -13.56 -36.93 10.86
CA LEU A 76 -13.04 -38.01 10.04
C LEU A 76 -12.09 -37.44 8.99
N VAL A 77 -10.80 -37.68 9.15
CA VAL A 77 -9.76 -37.31 8.17
C VAL A 77 -9.42 -38.54 7.32
N LEU A 78 -9.62 -38.43 6.01
CA LEU A 78 -9.50 -39.53 5.06
C LEU A 78 -8.81 -39.07 3.78
N GLY A 79 -8.48 -40.04 2.93
CA GLY A 79 -7.95 -39.82 1.59
C GLY A 79 -6.48 -40.19 1.47
N SER A 80 -5.90 -39.79 0.35
CA SER A 80 -4.54 -40.14 -0.05
C SER A 80 -3.95 -38.99 -0.87
N GLU A 81 -2.61 -38.97 -1.00
CA GLU A 81 -1.95 -38.09 -1.97
C GLU A 81 -2.14 -38.62 -3.41
N ASN A 82 -2.39 -39.91 -3.59
CA ASN A 82 -2.69 -40.50 -4.88
C ASN A 82 -4.17 -40.30 -5.27
N CYS A 83 -4.60 -39.04 -5.37
CA CYS A 83 -6.01 -38.68 -5.47
C CYS A 83 -6.40 -37.97 -6.77
N LEU A 84 -5.50 -37.82 -7.75
CA LEU A 84 -5.77 -37.09 -9.00
C LEU A 84 -6.58 -37.94 -10.00
N VAL A 85 -7.83 -38.21 -9.61
CA VAL A 85 -8.79 -39.05 -10.32
C VAL A 85 -10.05 -38.29 -10.69
N LEU A 86 -10.74 -38.76 -11.73
CA LEU A 86 -12.06 -38.28 -12.13
C LEU A 86 -13.04 -39.43 -12.33
N ASN A 87 -14.32 -39.09 -12.29
CA ASN A 87 -15.43 -39.99 -12.55
C ASN A 87 -16.20 -39.51 -13.78
N VAL A 88 -16.72 -40.43 -14.58
CA VAL A 88 -17.58 -40.15 -15.75
C VAL A 88 -18.89 -40.93 -15.64
N TYR A 89 -20.00 -40.21 -15.73
CA TYR A 89 -21.37 -40.77 -15.70
C TYR A 89 -22.09 -40.47 -17.00
N THR A 90 -22.71 -41.49 -17.61
CA THR A 90 -23.34 -41.35 -18.94
C THR A 90 -24.48 -42.36 -19.12
N LYS A 91 -25.58 -41.98 -19.80
CA LYS A 91 -26.68 -42.91 -20.10
C LYS A 91 -26.29 -44.05 -21.06
N LYS A 92 -25.31 -43.81 -21.95
CA LYS A 92 -24.89 -44.74 -23.00
C LYS A 92 -23.53 -44.35 -23.56
N ILE A 93 -22.77 -45.32 -24.05
CA ILE A 93 -21.53 -45.08 -24.79
C ILE A 93 -21.88 -44.68 -26.24
N SER A 94 -21.02 -43.87 -26.88
CA SER A 94 -21.18 -43.47 -28.28
C SER A 94 -21.10 -44.69 -29.21
N ASP A 95 -22.04 -44.81 -30.14
CA ASP A 95 -21.93 -45.74 -31.27
C ASP A 95 -20.96 -45.13 -32.29
N GLU A 96 -19.89 -45.84 -32.67
CA GLU A 96 -18.84 -45.34 -33.58
C GLU A 96 -19.41 -44.82 -34.92
N LYS A 97 -20.62 -45.27 -35.29
CA LYS A 97 -21.30 -44.93 -36.55
C LYS A 97 -22.21 -43.70 -36.50
N LYS A 98 -22.58 -43.19 -35.31
CA LYS A 98 -23.47 -42.03 -35.14
C LYS A 98 -22.92 -41.11 -34.05
N LYS A 99 -22.24 -40.03 -34.43
CA LYS A 99 -21.71 -38.99 -33.50
C LYS A 99 -22.84 -38.12 -32.89
N ASN A 100 -23.78 -38.74 -32.18
CA ASN A 100 -24.73 -38.02 -31.34
C ASN A 100 -24.09 -37.76 -29.96
N LEU A 101 -23.14 -36.82 -29.94
CA LEU A 101 -22.44 -36.40 -28.72
C LEU A 101 -23.33 -35.47 -27.88
N ARG A 102 -23.18 -35.52 -26.56
CA ARG A 102 -24.01 -34.76 -25.60
C ARG A 102 -23.21 -33.70 -24.85
N PRO A 103 -23.84 -32.62 -24.37
CA PRO A 103 -23.16 -31.63 -23.53
C PRO A 103 -22.51 -32.28 -22.31
N VAL A 104 -21.33 -31.77 -21.96
CA VAL A 104 -20.56 -32.25 -20.80
C VAL A 104 -20.69 -31.25 -19.67
N LEU A 105 -21.12 -31.72 -18.50
CA LEU A 105 -21.13 -30.98 -17.24
C LEU A 105 -19.92 -31.41 -16.41
N PHE A 106 -18.96 -30.50 -16.21
CA PHE A 106 -17.72 -30.74 -15.49
C PHE A 106 -17.76 -30.07 -14.12
N TRP A 107 -17.93 -30.89 -13.08
CA TRP A 107 -18.11 -30.46 -11.70
C TRP A 107 -16.78 -30.25 -10.97
N ILE A 108 -16.67 -29.11 -10.29
CA ILE A 108 -15.56 -28.77 -9.41
C ILE A 108 -16.13 -28.56 -8.00
N HIS A 109 -15.73 -29.42 -7.06
CA HIS A 109 -16.25 -29.36 -5.69
C HIS A 109 -15.72 -28.14 -4.90
N GLY A 110 -16.53 -27.70 -3.93
CA GLY A 110 -16.20 -26.66 -2.96
C GLY A 110 -15.33 -27.14 -1.81
N GLY A 111 -15.33 -26.37 -0.71
CA GLY A 111 -14.60 -26.70 0.52
C GLY A 111 -13.42 -25.77 0.84
N ALA A 112 -13.56 -24.47 0.56
CA ALA A 112 -12.57 -23.42 0.90
C ALA A 112 -11.12 -23.70 0.45
N PHE A 113 -10.94 -24.52 -0.60
CA PHE A 113 -9.65 -25.04 -1.08
C PHE A 113 -8.92 -26.00 -0.14
N VAL A 114 -9.51 -26.41 1.00
CA VAL A 114 -8.84 -27.22 2.03
C VAL A 114 -9.52 -28.56 2.32
N LEU A 115 -10.76 -28.74 1.86
CA LEU A 115 -11.53 -29.97 2.00
C LEU A 115 -12.42 -30.22 0.78
N GLY A 116 -13.01 -31.42 0.70
CA GLY A 116 -13.99 -31.81 -0.31
C GLY A 116 -13.50 -32.92 -1.24
N SER A 117 -14.44 -33.50 -2.01
CA SER A 117 -14.14 -34.53 -3.01
C SER A 117 -15.19 -34.55 -4.13
N GLY A 118 -14.82 -35.15 -5.26
CA GLY A 118 -15.72 -35.47 -6.38
C GLY A 118 -16.40 -36.84 -6.28
N SER A 119 -16.41 -37.48 -5.10
CA SER A 119 -16.94 -38.83 -4.91
C SER A 119 -18.46 -38.92 -5.10
N GLU A 120 -18.94 -40.10 -5.49
CA GLU A 120 -20.38 -40.39 -5.68
C GLU A 120 -21.18 -40.21 -4.39
N ASP A 121 -20.58 -40.50 -3.23
CA ASP A 121 -21.24 -40.32 -1.92
C ASP A 121 -21.66 -38.87 -1.65
N LEU A 122 -20.94 -37.89 -2.20
CA LEU A 122 -21.23 -36.47 -2.05
C LEU A 122 -21.91 -35.87 -3.30
N HIS A 123 -21.59 -36.41 -4.47
CA HIS A 123 -21.97 -35.87 -5.77
C HIS A 123 -22.56 -36.95 -6.69
N SER A 124 -23.51 -37.74 -6.19
CA SER A 124 -24.16 -38.77 -6.99
C SER A 124 -24.94 -38.12 -8.15
N PRO A 125 -24.79 -38.64 -9.38
CA PRO A 125 -25.37 -38.05 -10.59
C PRO A 125 -26.89 -38.29 -10.70
N ASP A 126 -27.52 -38.95 -9.72
CA ASP A 126 -28.92 -39.42 -9.75
C ASP A 126 -29.93 -38.37 -10.26
N TYR A 127 -29.73 -37.08 -9.96
CA TYR A 127 -30.62 -36.02 -10.44
C TYR A 127 -30.23 -35.52 -11.84
N LEU A 128 -28.98 -35.11 -12.04
CA LEU A 128 -28.51 -34.56 -13.32
C LEU A 128 -28.58 -35.56 -14.49
N ILE A 129 -28.33 -36.84 -14.22
CA ILE A 129 -28.35 -37.89 -15.26
C ILE A 129 -29.77 -38.23 -15.71
N THR A 130 -30.82 -37.63 -15.14
CA THR A 130 -32.18 -37.72 -15.71
C THR A 130 -32.28 -37.02 -17.07
N GLU A 131 -31.39 -36.07 -17.34
CA GLU A 131 -31.25 -35.36 -18.61
C GLU A 131 -30.20 -36.00 -19.53
N ASP A 132 -30.26 -35.70 -20.83
CA ASP A 132 -29.32 -36.26 -21.83
C ASP A 132 -27.99 -35.50 -21.85
N VAL A 133 -27.18 -35.69 -20.81
CA VAL A 133 -25.87 -35.06 -20.59
C VAL A 133 -24.82 -36.08 -20.14
N VAL A 134 -23.55 -35.72 -20.22
CA VAL A 134 -22.44 -36.47 -19.60
C VAL A 134 -21.91 -35.68 -18.41
N ILE A 135 -21.75 -36.32 -17.26
CA ILE A 135 -21.29 -35.67 -16.03
C ILE A 135 -19.90 -36.15 -15.70
N VAL A 136 -19.00 -35.21 -15.40
CA VAL A 136 -17.64 -35.46 -14.95
C VAL A 136 -17.47 -34.83 -13.57
N THR A 137 -17.04 -35.60 -12.58
CA THR A 137 -16.61 -35.08 -11.27
C THR A 137 -15.13 -35.35 -11.08
N ILE A 138 -14.43 -34.47 -10.36
CA ILE A 138 -12.97 -34.58 -10.18
C ILE A 138 -12.59 -34.44 -8.71
N ASN A 139 -11.48 -35.05 -8.34
CA ASN A 139 -10.68 -34.66 -7.18
C ASN A 139 -9.55 -33.72 -7.65
N TYR A 140 -9.13 -32.76 -6.83
CA TYR A 140 -7.95 -31.91 -7.07
C TYR A 140 -7.21 -31.66 -5.75
N ARG A 141 -5.89 -31.37 -5.78
CA ARG A 141 -5.14 -31.16 -4.53
C ARG A 141 -5.65 -29.95 -3.75
N LEU A 142 -5.68 -30.10 -2.44
CA LEU A 142 -6.22 -29.14 -1.48
C LEU A 142 -5.13 -28.66 -0.52
N GLY A 143 -5.41 -27.55 0.16
CA GLY A 143 -4.62 -26.98 1.24
C GLY A 143 -3.16 -26.78 0.86
N ILE A 144 -2.25 -27.15 1.75
CA ILE A 144 -0.81 -27.01 1.53
C ILE A 144 -0.31 -27.79 0.29
N LEU A 145 -0.91 -28.94 -0.04
CA LEU A 145 -0.51 -29.71 -1.23
C LEU A 145 -0.94 -29.02 -2.53
N GLY A 146 -2.09 -28.34 -2.52
CA GLY A 146 -2.66 -27.66 -3.69
C GLY A 146 -2.17 -26.22 -3.88
N PHE A 147 -1.77 -25.53 -2.82
CA PHE A 147 -1.64 -24.07 -2.83
C PHE A 147 -0.38 -23.54 -2.13
N LEU A 148 0.62 -24.39 -1.86
CA LEU A 148 1.95 -23.93 -1.46
C LEU A 148 2.58 -23.08 -2.58
N ARG A 149 3.18 -21.94 -2.22
CA ARG A 149 3.95 -21.07 -3.11
C ARG A 149 5.30 -20.75 -2.50
N LEU A 150 6.34 -20.85 -3.33
CA LEU A 150 7.69 -20.38 -3.05
C LEU A 150 8.05 -19.29 -4.08
N GLU A 151 8.76 -18.25 -3.64
CA GLU A 151 9.18 -17.15 -4.50
C GLU A 151 10.39 -17.49 -5.38
N ASP A 152 11.22 -18.46 -4.99
CA ASP A 152 12.36 -18.95 -5.79
C ASP A 152 11.85 -19.82 -6.95
N PRO A 153 11.94 -19.34 -8.21
CA PRO A 153 11.41 -20.06 -9.36
C PRO A 153 12.23 -21.30 -9.74
N SER A 154 13.44 -21.47 -9.19
CA SER A 154 14.25 -22.67 -9.39
C SER A 154 13.70 -23.89 -8.65
N LEU A 155 12.85 -23.68 -7.63
CA LEU A 155 12.26 -24.76 -6.84
C LEU A 155 11.02 -25.40 -7.51
N GLY A 156 10.43 -24.73 -8.51
CA GLY A 156 9.31 -25.27 -9.29
C GLY A 156 8.00 -25.38 -8.51
N VAL A 157 7.81 -24.55 -7.47
CA VAL A 157 6.58 -24.48 -6.66
C VAL A 157 5.98 -23.07 -6.72
N PRO A 158 5.52 -22.61 -7.91
CA PRO A 158 5.04 -21.24 -8.10
C PRO A 158 3.69 -20.96 -7.41
N GLY A 159 2.96 -21.99 -6.97
CA GLY A 159 1.60 -21.90 -6.46
C GLY A 159 0.55 -22.57 -7.37
N ASN A 160 -0.69 -22.56 -6.88
CA ASN A 160 -1.90 -22.97 -7.62
C ASN A 160 -1.87 -24.39 -8.22
N ALA A 161 -1.14 -25.33 -7.60
CA ALA A 161 -1.07 -26.72 -8.06
C ALA A 161 -2.47 -27.37 -8.18
N GLY A 162 -3.36 -27.13 -7.21
CA GLY A 162 -4.75 -27.60 -7.24
C GLY A 162 -5.54 -27.08 -8.45
N LEU A 163 -5.38 -25.79 -8.81
CA LEU A 163 -6.05 -25.23 -10.00
C LEU A 163 -5.45 -25.77 -11.30
N LYS A 164 -4.15 -26.08 -11.32
CA LYS A 164 -3.49 -26.74 -12.45
C LYS A 164 -3.95 -28.20 -12.59
N ASP A 165 -4.29 -28.88 -11.50
CA ASP A 165 -4.89 -30.22 -11.52
C ASP A 165 -6.24 -30.19 -12.25
N ILE A 166 -7.07 -29.19 -11.97
CA ILE A 166 -8.35 -28.98 -12.68
C ILE A 166 -8.12 -28.76 -14.19
N VAL A 167 -7.11 -27.98 -14.57
CA VAL A 167 -6.72 -27.80 -15.98
C VAL A 167 -6.26 -29.11 -16.61
N MET A 168 -5.53 -29.96 -15.88
CA MET A 168 -5.11 -31.28 -16.39
C MET A 168 -6.30 -32.21 -16.60
N ALA A 169 -7.26 -32.23 -15.67
CA ALA A 169 -8.50 -32.99 -15.82
C ALA A 169 -9.32 -32.51 -17.03
N LEU A 170 -9.43 -31.19 -17.24
CA LEU A 170 -10.08 -30.63 -18.43
C LEU A 170 -9.37 -31.01 -19.74
N LYS A 171 -8.03 -31.06 -19.75
CA LYS A 171 -7.26 -31.58 -20.90
C LYS A 171 -7.54 -33.06 -21.15
N TRP A 172 -7.70 -33.86 -20.09
CA TRP A 172 -8.10 -35.26 -20.22
C TRP A 172 -9.51 -35.38 -20.82
N VAL A 173 -10.46 -34.55 -20.37
CA VAL A 173 -11.83 -34.50 -20.91
C VAL A 173 -11.80 -34.16 -22.40
N GLN A 174 -11.07 -33.12 -22.81
CA GLN A 174 -10.95 -32.73 -24.22
C GLN A 174 -10.45 -33.86 -25.13
N LYS A 175 -9.60 -34.75 -24.60
CA LYS A 175 -9.03 -35.87 -25.37
C LYS A 175 -9.88 -37.13 -25.39
N ASN A 176 -10.72 -37.35 -24.38
CA ASN A 176 -11.31 -38.68 -24.13
C ASN A 176 -12.84 -38.69 -23.99
N ILE A 177 -13.49 -37.54 -23.77
CA ILE A 177 -14.92 -37.54 -23.37
C ILE A 177 -15.86 -38.01 -24.50
N ASP A 178 -15.43 -37.92 -25.76
CA ASP A 178 -16.15 -38.46 -26.91
C ASP A 178 -16.37 -39.97 -26.81
N LYS A 179 -15.44 -40.70 -26.18
CA LYS A 179 -15.54 -42.14 -25.94
C LYS A 179 -16.66 -42.52 -24.98
N PHE A 180 -17.08 -41.58 -24.12
CA PHE A 180 -18.22 -41.73 -23.22
C PHE A 180 -19.51 -41.12 -23.80
N GLY A 181 -19.44 -40.64 -25.05
CA GLY A 181 -20.51 -39.97 -25.78
C GLY A 181 -20.78 -38.54 -25.34
N GLY A 182 -19.77 -37.85 -24.78
CA GLY A 182 -19.79 -36.42 -24.50
C GLY A 182 -19.14 -35.60 -25.61
N ASP A 183 -19.56 -34.35 -25.78
CA ASP A 183 -19.02 -33.44 -26.78
C ASP A 183 -17.88 -32.59 -26.20
N PRO A 184 -16.61 -32.79 -26.62
CA PRO A 184 -15.50 -31.95 -26.18
C PRO A 184 -15.67 -30.47 -26.59
N ASN A 185 -16.50 -30.17 -27.59
CA ASN A 185 -16.81 -28.80 -28.04
C ASN A 185 -18.03 -28.19 -27.34
N ASN A 186 -18.63 -28.89 -26.37
CA ASN A 186 -19.76 -28.39 -25.59
C ASN A 186 -19.62 -28.74 -24.10
N VAL A 187 -18.49 -28.33 -23.53
CA VAL A 187 -18.16 -28.51 -22.10
C VAL A 187 -18.60 -27.29 -21.30
N THR A 188 -19.36 -27.53 -20.24
CA THR A 188 -19.77 -26.54 -19.24
C THR A 188 -19.07 -26.86 -17.92
N ILE A 189 -18.19 -25.97 -17.47
CA ILE A 189 -17.61 -26.08 -16.13
C ILE A 189 -18.58 -25.50 -15.12
N PHE A 190 -18.77 -26.18 -14.00
CA PHE A 190 -19.58 -25.69 -12.90
C PHE A 190 -19.01 -26.11 -11.55
N GLY A 191 -19.24 -25.30 -10.52
CA GLY A 191 -18.71 -25.56 -9.20
C GLY A 191 -19.30 -24.66 -8.14
N GLN A 192 -19.19 -25.09 -6.89
CA GLN A 192 -19.74 -24.39 -5.73
C GLN A 192 -18.65 -23.92 -4.76
N SER A 193 -18.84 -22.75 -4.14
CA SER A 193 -17.91 -22.14 -3.18
C SER A 193 -16.50 -22.00 -3.79
N ALA A 194 -15.48 -22.60 -3.19
CA ALA A 194 -14.13 -22.68 -3.77
C ALA A 194 -14.10 -23.27 -5.19
N GLY A 195 -15.01 -24.20 -5.52
CA GLY A 195 -15.20 -24.68 -6.88
C GLY A 195 -15.82 -23.63 -7.81
N GLY A 196 -16.74 -22.81 -7.32
CA GLY A 196 -17.29 -21.66 -8.05
C GLY A 196 -16.24 -20.57 -8.28
N ALA A 197 -15.42 -20.27 -7.27
CA ALA A 197 -14.25 -19.42 -7.41
C ALA A 197 -13.26 -20.00 -8.43
N SER A 198 -13.03 -21.31 -8.44
CA SER A 198 -12.21 -22.01 -9.43
C SER A 198 -12.78 -21.87 -10.85
N VAL A 199 -14.10 -21.94 -11.04
CA VAL A 199 -14.75 -21.67 -12.33
C VAL A 199 -14.45 -20.25 -12.79
N HIS A 200 -14.61 -19.24 -11.92
CA HIS A 200 -14.29 -17.86 -12.29
C HIS A 200 -12.79 -17.68 -12.56
N LEU A 201 -11.91 -18.30 -11.79
CA LEU A 201 -10.46 -18.28 -12.02
C LEU A 201 -10.07 -18.97 -13.34
N LEU A 202 -10.75 -20.05 -13.73
CA LEU A 202 -10.59 -20.69 -15.03
C LEU A 202 -11.04 -19.77 -16.16
N LEU A 203 -12.05 -18.90 -15.99
CA LEU A 203 -12.38 -17.87 -16.99
C LEU A 203 -11.23 -16.88 -17.19
N LEU A 204 -10.48 -16.57 -16.14
CA LEU A 204 -9.38 -15.59 -16.15
C LEU A 204 -8.04 -16.20 -16.59
N SER A 205 -7.86 -17.51 -16.41
CA SER A 205 -6.59 -18.18 -16.67
C SER A 205 -6.32 -18.36 -18.17
N PRO A 206 -5.12 -18.01 -18.69
CA PRO A 206 -4.74 -18.38 -20.05
C PRO A 206 -4.57 -19.90 -20.24
N MET A 207 -4.29 -20.67 -19.17
CA MET A 207 -4.03 -22.11 -19.25
C MET A 207 -5.27 -22.94 -19.62
N SER A 208 -6.45 -22.39 -19.38
CA SER A 208 -7.73 -23.06 -19.62
C SER A 208 -8.35 -22.72 -20.99
N LYS A 209 -7.64 -21.94 -21.83
CA LYS A 209 -8.13 -21.48 -23.12
C LYS A 209 -8.57 -22.63 -24.01
N GLY A 210 -9.83 -22.58 -24.45
CA GLY A 210 -10.43 -23.56 -25.34
C GLY A 210 -10.79 -24.90 -24.69
N LEU A 211 -10.68 -25.03 -23.36
CA LEU A 211 -11.03 -26.28 -22.67
C LEU A 211 -12.50 -26.38 -22.27
N PHE A 212 -13.24 -25.26 -22.28
CA PHE A 212 -14.65 -25.18 -21.95
C PHE A 212 -15.35 -24.08 -22.73
N HIS A 213 -16.68 -24.15 -22.76
CA HIS A 213 -17.54 -23.39 -23.67
C HIS A 213 -18.63 -22.60 -22.95
N LYS A 214 -18.88 -22.91 -21.66
CA LYS A 214 -19.82 -22.24 -20.76
C LYS A 214 -19.36 -22.42 -19.32
N ALA A 215 -19.76 -21.53 -18.43
CA ALA A 215 -19.32 -21.54 -17.04
C ALA A 215 -20.47 -21.24 -16.07
N ILE A 216 -20.54 -21.98 -14.96
CA ILE A 216 -21.49 -21.75 -13.87
C ILE A 216 -20.74 -21.65 -12.53
N ALA A 217 -20.73 -20.48 -11.89
CA ALA A 217 -20.06 -20.27 -10.60
C ALA A 217 -21.07 -20.05 -9.47
N GLN A 218 -21.20 -21.03 -8.57
CA GLN A 218 -22.15 -21.01 -7.47
C GLN A 218 -21.47 -20.54 -6.18
N SER A 219 -21.93 -19.43 -5.59
CA SER A 219 -21.46 -18.87 -4.31
C SER A 219 -19.96 -18.56 -4.23
N GLY A 220 -19.26 -18.34 -5.34
CA GLY A 220 -17.82 -18.07 -5.32
C GLY A 220 -17.29 -17.43 -6.59
N CYS A 221 -16.35 -16.49 -6.43
CA CYS A 221 -15.67 -15.79 -7.50
C CYS A 221 -14.23 -15.43 -7.10
N ALA A 222 -13.37 -15.16 -8.08
CA ALA A 222 -11.94 -14.86 -7.90
C ALA A 222 -11.60 -13.71 -6.92
N ILE A 223 -12.56 -12.85 -6.54
CA ILE A 223 -12.34 -11.68 -5.69
C ILE A 223 -13.05 -11.75 -4.34
N ASN A 224 -13.69 -12.87 -4.01
CA ASN A 224 -14.18 -13.06 -2.64
C ASN A 224 -12.99 -13.00 -1.67
N PRO A 225 -13.16 -12.42 -0.46
CA PRO A 225 -12.04 -12.10 0.43
C PRO A 225 -11.20 -13.31 0.85
N TRP A 226 -11.79 -14.52 0.82
CA TRP A 226 -11.16 -15.78 1.17
C TRP A 226 -10.43 -16.47 0.00
N VAL A 227 -10.49 -15.95 -1.23
CA VAL A 227 -9.87 -16.59 -2.41
C VAL A 227 -8.39 -16.23 -2.57
N PRO A 228 -7.97 -14.94 -2.53
CA PRO A 228 -6.57 -14.60 -2.73
C PRO A 228 -5.68 -14.90 -1.52
N GLY A 229 -4.46 -15.36 -1.80
CA GLY A 229 -3.51 -15.85 -0.82
C GLY A 229 -2.11 -15.25 -0.89
N THR A 230 -1.23 -15.74 -0.01
CA THR A 230 0.20 -15.36 0.07
C THR A 230 1.11 -16.58 -0.10
N SER A 231 2.42 -16.37 -0.25
CA SER A 231 3.41 -17.47 -0.23
C SER A 231 3.39 -18.29 1.06
N GLY A 232 2.94 -17.70 2.18
CA GLY A 232 2.85 -18.39 3.46
C GLY A 232 4.21 -18.70 4.11
N VAL A 233 5.34 -18.69 3.38
CA VAL A 233 6.67 -19.08 3.87
C VAL A 233 7.07 -18.32 5.14
N LYS A 234 6.97 -16.99 5.16
CA LYS A 234 7.29 -16.19 6.35
C LYS A 234 6.43 -16.58 7.56
N ARG A 235 5.17 -16.93 7.31
CA ARG A 235 4.24 -17.37 8.35
C ARG A 235 4.53 -18.80 8.79
N ILE A 236 4.86 -19.72 7.89
CA ILE A 236 5.34 -21.08 8.19
C ILE A 236 6.59 -21.00 9.06
N VAL A 237 7.60 -20.21 8.66
CA VAL A 237 8.86 -20.04 9.41
C VAL A 237 8.60 -19.47 10.80
N LYS A 238 7.74 -18.44 10.89
CA LYS A 238 7.40 -17.79 12.16
C LYS A 238 6.58 -18.71 13.09
N ASP A 239 5.46 -19.23 12.61
CA ASP A 239 4.50 -19.97 13.43
C ASP A 239 5.04 -21.35 13.85
N LEU A 240 6.00 -21.89 13.08
CA LEU A 240 6.72 -23.14 13.43
C LEU A 240 8.08 -22.91 14.08
N ASN A 241 8.52 -21.66 14.23
CA ASN A 241 9.83 -21.33 14.79
C ASN A 241 10.98 -22.08 14.06
N LEU A 242 10.95 -22.11 12.72
CA LEU A 242 12.02 -22.74 11.93
C LEU A 242 13.29 -21.89 12.03
N GLU A 243 14.44 -22.53 12.23
CA GLU A 243 15.76 -21.87 12.34
C GLU A 243 16.23 -21.19 11.04
N THR A 244 15.52 -21.41 9.93
CA THR A 244 15.88 -20.90 8.61
C THR A 244 14.69 -20.28 7.91
N SER A 245 14.95 -19.22 7.15
CA SER A 245 13.99 -18.59 6.22
C SER A 245 14.30 -18.89 4.75
N ASP A 246 15.28 -19.76 4.48
CA ASP A 246 15.64 -20.22 3.15
C ASP A 246 14.57 -21.17 2.57
N GLU A 247 13.98 -20.82 1.43
CA GLU A 247 12.85 -21.55 0.83
C GLU A 247 13.21 -22.97 0.41
N LYS A 248 14.46 -23.22 0.00
CA LYS A 248 14.93 -24.57 -0.34
C LYS A 248 14.92 -25.48 0.88
N SER A 249 15.36 -24.96 2.03
CA SER A 249 15.35 -25.67 3.30
C SER A 249 13.93 -25.89 3.81
N VAL A 250 13.05 -24.89 3.69
CA VAL A 250 11.62 -25.02 4.03
C VAL A 250 10.93 -26.07 3.16
N LEU A 251 11.18 -26.07 1.85
CA LEU A 251 10.65 -27.09 0.95
C LEU A 251 11.16 -28.48 1.33
N LYS A 252 12.45 -28.65 1.63
CA LYS A 252 13.00 -29.93 2.09
C LYS A 252 12.34 -30.40 3.38
N PHE A 253 12.09 -29.50 4.33
CA PHE A 253 11.36 -29.80 5.57
C PHE A 253 9.94 -30.31 5.26
N LEU A 254 9.18 -29.58 4.44
CA LEU A 254 7.81 -29.96 4.06
C LEU A 254 7.76 -31.28 3.27
N MET A 255 8.73 -31.51 2.39
CA MET A 255 8.88 -32.77 1.64
C MET A 255 9.11 -33.97 2.56
N GLY A 256 9.73 -33.78 3.73
CA GLY A 256 9.98 -34.82 4.72
C GLY A 256 8.81 -35.16 5.63
N LYS A 257 7.66 -34.47 5.51
CA LYS A 257 6.47 -34.66 6.35
C LYS A 257 5.49 -35.68 5.77
N THR A 258 4.80 -36.43 6.62
CA THR A 258 3.65 -37.23 6.18
C THR A 258 2.46 -36.34 5.83
N VAL A 259 1.46 -36.88 5.13
CA VAL A 259 0.28 -36.09 4.75
C VAL A 259 -0.56 -35.69 5.97
N GLU A 260 -0.60 -36.55 6.99
CA GLU A 260 -1.19 -36.27 8.31
C GLU A 260 -0.52 -35.05 8.96
N GLU A 261 0.81 -35.04 9.01
CA GLU A 261 1.58 -33.94 9.60
C GLU A 261 1.37 -32.62 8.83
N LEU A 262 1.28 -32.68 7.49
CA LEU A 262 0.99 -31.51 6.66
C LEU A 262 -0.44 -30.99 6.90
N TYR A 263 -1.41 -31.87 7.08
CA TYR A 263 -2.79 -31.52 7.39
C TYR A 263 -2.92 -30.88 8.78
N GLU A 264 -2.27 -31.43 9.80
CA GLU A 264 -2.20 -30.82 11.13
C GLU A 264 -1.51 -29.46 11.10
N LEU A 265 -0.46 -29.34 10.29
CA LEU A 265 0.28 -28.11 10.12
C LEU A 265 -0.60 -26.99 9.53
N GLN A 266 -1.31 -27.25 8.43
CA GLN A 266 -2.16 -26.22 7.83
C GLN A 266 -3.27 -25.75 8.78
N ASN A 267 -3.87 -26.65 9.57
CA ASN A 267 -4.97 -26.32 10.47
C ASN A 267 -4.55 -25.41 11.63
N LYS A 268 -3.25 -25.38 11.97
CA LYS A 268 -2.70 -24.42 12.93
C LYS A 268 -2.51 -23.02 12.35
N ILE A 269 -2.37 -22.92 11.03
CA ILE A 269 -2.00 -21.68 10.32
C ILE A 269 -3.24 -20.96 9.75
N ILE A 270 -4.22 -21.71 9.25
CA ILE A 270 -5.40 -21.17 8.57
C ILE A 270 -6.40 -20.59 9.57
N ASP A 271 -6.81 -19.34 9.36
CA ASP A 271 -7.95 -18.71 10.05
C ASP A 271 -9.14 -18.63 9.06
N ASN A 272 -10.16 -19.45 9.29
CA ASN A 272 -11.33 -19.56 8.43
C ASN A 272 -12.30 -18.36 8.54
N MET A 273 -12.16 -17.54 9.58
CA MET A 273 -13.09 -16.47 9.93
C MET A 273 -12.58 -15.07 9.58
N ALA A 274 -11.29 -14.91 9.31
CA ALA A 274 -10.72 -13.62 8.89
C ALA A 274 -11.07 -13.28 7.43
N ALA A 275 -11.61 -12.07 7.22
CA ALA A 275 -11.76 -11.42 5.91
C ALA A 275 -10.72 -10.30 5.69
N SER A 276 -10.04 -9.90 6.77
CA SER A 276 -8.96 -8.92 6.80
C SER A 276 -7.62 -9.60 6.53
N GLY A 277 -7.19 -9.57 5.27
CA GLY A 277 -5.88 -10.04 4.83
C GLY A 277 -5.92 -11.28 3.92
N LEU A 278 -4.76 -11.57 3.33
CA LEU A 278 -4.57 -12.68 2.39
C LEU A 278 -4.35 -14.01 3.14
N ARG A 279 -4.98 -15.08 2.66
CA ARG A 279 -4.92 -16.40 3.32
C ARG A 279 -3.66 -17.20 2.92
N PRO A 280 -3.02 -17.92 3.85
CA PRO A 280 -2.04 -18.94 3.47
C PRO A 280 -2.75 -20.11 2.77
N PHE A 281 -2.05 -20.78 1.86
CA PHE A 281 -2.57 -21.93 1.09
C PHE A 281 -3.86 -21.63 0.30
N ALA A 282 -3.90 -20.44 -0.29
CA ALA A 282 -4.99 -19.99 -1.17
C ALA A 282 -4.42 -19.53 -2.52
N VAL A 283 -5.26 -18.92 -3.38
CA VAL A 283 -4.91 -18.64 -4.77
C VAL A 283 -3.94 -17.46 -4.88
N VAL A 284 -2.87 -17.62 -5.63
CA VAL A 284 -1.78 -16.62 -5.72
C VAL A 284 -1.54 -16.18 -7.16
N VAL A 285 -1.08 -14.93 -7.36
CA VAL A 285 -0.57 -14.49 -8.67
C VAL A 285 0.86 -14.98 -8.85
N GLU A 286 1.10 -15.79 -9.88
CA GLU A 286 2.39 -16.45 -10.15
C GLU A 286 3.34 -15.53 -10.91
N LYS A 287 3.87 -14.51 -10.22
CA LYS A 287 4.92 -13.63 -10.76
C LYS A 287 6.26 -14.37 -10.76
N ASN A 288 7.07 -14.19 -11.81
CA ASN A 288 8.42 -14.75 -11.94
C ASN A 288 8.52 -16.29 -12.07
N SER A 289 7.47 -16.99 -12.53
CA SER A 289 7.54 -18.45 -12.77
C SER A 289 8.30 -18.81 -14.05
N ASN A 290 9.12 -19.88 -13.99
CA ASN A 290 9.75 -20.51 -15.16
C ASN A 290 8.76 -21.39 -15.96
N GLU A 291 7.60 -21.69 -15.39
CA GLU A 291 6.51 -22.44 -16.02
C GLU A 291 5.34 -21.50 -16.37
N PRO A 292 4.47 -21.87 -17.34
CA PRO A 292 3.25 -21.11 -17.62
C PRO A 292 2.41 -20.91 -16.35
N ALA A 293 2.17 -19.65 -16.00
CA ALA A 293 1.34 -19.28 -14.86
C ALA A 293 -0.14 -19.62 -15.11
N PHE A 294 -0.79 -20.21 -14.10
CA PHE A 294 -2.24 -20.36 -14.09
C PHE A 294 -2.89 -18.98 -13.91
N LEU A 295 -2.41 -18.19 -12.95
CA LEU A 295 -2.89 -16.82 -12.72
C LEU A 295 -1.73 -15.83 -12.89
N PRO A 296 -1.57 -15.23 -14.10
CA PRO A 296 -0.42 -14.37 -14.40
C PRO A 296 -0.54 -12.95 -13.83
N GLU A 297 -1.75 -12.50 -13.47
CA GLU A 297 -2.02 -11.15 -12.99
C GLU A 297 -3.28 -11.15 -12.10
N GLU A 298 -3.46 -10.11 -11.30
CA GLU A 298 -4.63 -9.94 -10.42
C GLU A 298 -5.97 -10.05 -11.17
N PRO A 299 -6.97 -10.79 -10.63
CA PRO A 299 -8.27 -11.01 -11.29
C PRO A 299 -8.97 -9.76 -11.81
N MET A 300 -8.99 -8.69 -11.01
CA MET A 300 -9.66 -7.43 -11.38
C MET A 300 -8.96 -6.71 -12.53
N LYS A 301 -7.63 -6.84 -12.63
CA LYS A 301 -6.88 -6.28 -13.75
C LYS A 301 -7.14 -7.07 -15.02
N LEU A 302 -7.19 -8.40 -14.95
CA LEU A 302 -7.57 -9.26 -16.08
C LEU A 302 -8.99 -8.92 -16.60
N LEU A 303 -9.97 -8.73 -15.71
CA LEU A 303 -11.31 -8.27 -16.08
C LEU A 303 -11.28 -6.89 -16.74
N ALA A 304 -10.60 -5.90 -16.14
CA ALA A 304 -10.52 -4.54 -16.65
C ALA A 304 -9.86 -4.47 -18.04
N GLU A 305 -8.82 -5.27 -18.28
CA GLU A 305 -8.11 -5.37 -19.55
C GLU A 305 -8.80 -6.28 -20.58
N LYS A 306 -9.97 -6.85 -20.24
CA LYS A 306 -10.73 -7.80 -21.08
C LYS A 306 -9.96 -9.09 -21.41
N LYS A 307 -9.03 -9.49 -20.54
CA LYS A 307 -8.19 -10.69 -20.67
C LYS A 307 -8.83 -11.87 -19.95
N PHE A 308 -9.97 -12.34 -20.45
CA PHE A 308 -10.66 -13.52 -19.94
C PHE A 308 -11.48 -14.20 -21.03
N HIS A 309 -11.85 -15.47 -20.84
CA HIS A 309 -12.61 -16.26 -21.83
C HIS A 309 -14.04 -15.76 -21.98
N GLN A 310 -14.41 -15.41 -23.21
CA GLN A 310 -15.72 -14.85 -23.56
C GLN A 310 -16.73 -15.97 -23.83
N VAL A 311 -17.21 -16.61 -22.77
CA VAL A 311 -18.23 -17.68 -22.85
C VAL A 311 -19.48 -17.31 -22.05
N PRO A 312 -20.66 -17.88 -22.39
CA PRO A 312 -21.86 -17.72 -21.55
C PRO A 312 -21.55 -18.06 -20.10
N PHE A 313 -21.98 -17.19 -19.19
CA PHE A 313 -21.68 -17.29 -17.77
C PHE A 313 -22.96 -17.25 -16.93
N MET A 314 -23.08 -18.16 -15.96
CA MET A 314 -24.13 -18.13 -14.95
C MET A 314 -23.48 -18.06 -13.57
N THR A 315 -24.00 -17.23 -12.68
CA THR A 315 -23.48 -17.15 -11.30
C THR A 315 -24.58 -16.82 -10.32
N GLY A 316 -24.39 -17.13 -9.06
CA GLY A 316 -25.41 -16.87 -8.05
C GLY A 316 -24.93 -17.19 -6.66
N PHE A 317 -25.85 -17.04 -5.71
CA PHE A 317 -25.62 -17.24 -4.29
C PHE A 317 -26.91 -17.76 -3.64
N THR A 318 -26.82 -18.26 -2.41
CA THR A 318 -27.99 -18.61 -1.61
C THR A 318 -28.48 -17.40 -0.82
N SER A 319 -29.75 -17.38 -0.43
CA SER A 319 -30.36 -16.21 0.21
C SER A 319 -29.87 -15.95 1.63
N CYS A 320 -29.12 -16.88 2.24
CA CYS A 320 -28.55 -16.74 3.58
C CYS A 320 -27.22 -17.52 3.71
N GLU A 321 -26.26 -17.20 2.84
CA GLU A 321 -24.91 -17.80 2.82
C GLU A 321 -24.26 -17.87 4.21
N GLY A 322 -24.47 -16.84 5.03
CA GLY A 322 -23.87 -16.66 6.34
C GLY A 322 -24.16 -17.75 7.36
N ILE A 323 -25.23 -18.54 7.18
CA ILE A 323 -25.59 -19.66 8.08
C ILE A 323 -24.44 -20.66 8.22
N CYS A 324 -23.66 -20.90 7.16
CA CYS A 324 -22.63 -21.93 7.18
C CYS A 324 -21.49 -21.63 8.15
N PHE A 325 -21.29 -20.36 8.53
CA PHE A 325 -20.20 -20.01 9.41
C PHE A 325 -20.39 -20.56 10.83
N ASP A 326 -21.61 -20.96 11.22
CA ASP A 326 -21.81 -21.67 12.49
C ASP A 326 -21.05 -22.98 12.57
N LEU A 327 -20.74 -23.62 11.42
CA LEU A 327 -19.92 -24.84 11.36
C LEU A 327 -18.44 -24.57 11.69
N TYR A 328 -17.99 -23.33 11.56
CA TYR A 328 -16.59 -22.92 11.80
C TYR A 328 -16.39 -22.23 13.15
N LYS A 329 -17.45 -22.15 13.96
CA LYS A 329 -17.43 -21.48 15.26
C LYS A 329 -16.58 -22.28 16.26
N ASP A 330 -15.64 -21.63 16.91
CA ASP A 330 -14.87 -22.24 18.00
C ASP A 330 -15.81 -22.49 19.20
N PRO A 331 -16.00 -23.76 19.63
CA PRO A 331 -16.81 -24.05 20.82
C PRO A 331 -16.29 -23.36 22.09
N LYS A 332 -14.99 -23.02 22.15
CA LYS A 332 -14.34 -22.35 23.28
C LYS A 332 -14.46 -20.83 23.24
N ASN A 333 -14.67 -20.25 22.06
CA ASN A 333 -14.87 -18.81 21.89
C ASN A 333 -16.18 -18.57 21.14
N PRO A 334 -17.32 -18.47 21.86
CA PRO A 334 -18.62 -18.38 21.23
C PRO A 334 -18.89 -17.02 20.56
N ASP A 335 -18.01 -16.04 20.74
CA ASP A 335 -18.15 -14.70 20.19
C ASP A 335 -17.55 -14.62 18.78
N TRP A 336 -18.28 -13.94 17.91
CA TRP A 336 -17.85 -13.75 16.52
C TRP A 336 -16.75 -12.70 16.42
N PRO A 337 -15.91 -12.74 15.37
CA PRO A 337 -14.96 -11.66 15.11
C PRO A 337 -15.68 -10.30 15.09
N PRO A 338 -15.05 -9.25 15.62
CA PRO A 338 -15.62 -7.92 15.57
C PRO A 338 -15.68 -7.43 14.12
N VAL A 339 -16.60 -6.50 13.80
CA VAL A 339 -16.90 -6.07 12.42
C VAL A 339 -15.65 -5.59 11.67
N GLU A 340 -14.71 -4.98 12.38
CA GLU A 340 -13.40 -4.54 11.90
C GLU A 340 -12.63 -5.70 11.24
N LYS A 341 -12.68 -6.91 11.79
CA LYS A 341 -12.00 -8.09 11.21
C LYS A 341 -12.73 -8.68 10.00
N LEU A 342 -14.02 -8.35 9.85
CA LEU A 342 -14.88 -8.78 8.77
C LEU A 342 -14.84 -7.83 7.57
N ILE A 343 -14.17 -6.68 7.65
CA ILE A 343 -14.03 -5.79 6.48
C ILE A 343 -13.17 -6.49 5.41
N PRO A 344 -13.69 -6.69 4.18
CA PRO A 344 -12.92 -7.27 3.10
C PRO A 344 -11.70 -6.42 2.76
N TRP A 345 -10.51 -7.05 2.73
CA TRP A 345 -9.25 -6.36 2.39
C TRP A 345 -9.29 -5.69 1.00
N ASN A 346 -10.09 -6.23 0.07
CA ASN A 346 -10.23 -5.73 -1.29
C ASN A 346 -11.07 -4.44 -1.39
N LEU A 347 -11.63 -3.93 -0.28
CA LEU A 347 -12.15 -2.56 -0.20
C LEU A 347 -11.03 -1.50 -0.15
N GLY A 348 -9.78 -1.92 0.09
CA GLY A 348 -8.61 -1.06 0.06
C GLY A 348 -8.55 -0.06 1.23
N TYR A 349 -9.10 -0.45 2.38
CA TYR A 349 -8.92 0.23 3.66
C TYR A 349 -7.84 -0.52 4.43
N GLU A 350 -6.78 0.18 4.83
CA GLU A 350 -5.72 -0.41 5.65
C GLU A 350 -6.24 -0.69 7.06
N ALA A 351 -6.00 -1.91 7.56
CA ALA A 351 -6.49 -2.34 8.86
C ALA A 351 -6.03 -1.40 9.98
N GLU A 352 -6.85 -1.25 11.02
CA GLU A 352 -6.56 -0.45 12.22
C GLU A 352 -6.44 1.07 11.99
N THR A 353 -6.51 1.56 10.75
CA THR A 353 -6.58 3.00 10.45
C THR A 353 -7.89 3.63 10.88
N ALA A 354 -7.90 4.95 11.09
CA ALA A 354 -9.13 5.69 11.44
C ALA A 354 -10.23 5.54 10.37
N GLU A 355 -9.86 5.41 9.10
CA GLU A 355 -10.81 5.18 7.99
C GLU A 355 -11.42 3.78 8.05
N HIS A 356 -10.60 2.76 8.33
CA HIS A 356 -11.06 1.39 8.55
C HIS A 356 -12.00 1.28 9.75
N GLN A 357 -11.67 1.96 10.86
CA GLN A 357 -12.53 2.04 12.05
C GLN A 357 -13.85 2.78 11.76
N ALA A 358 -13.80 3.88 10.99
CA ALA A 358 -15.01 4.61 10.59
C ALA A 358 -15.91 3.78 9.68
N LEU A 359 -15.33 3.00 8.75
CA LEU A 359 -16.07 2.08 7.91
C LEU A 359 -16.69 0.95 8.74
N ALA A 360 -15.94 0.36 9.69
CA ALA A 360 -16.45 -0.65 10.60
C ALA A 360 -17.65 -0.14 11.38
N ALA A 361 -17.56 1.08 11.92
CA ALA A 361 -18.67 1.73 12.61
C ALA A 361 -19.89 1.95 11.69
N LYS A 362 -19.67 2.33 10.42
CA LYS A 362 -20.75 2.49 9.43
C LYS A 362 -21.45 1.17 9.11
N ILE A 363 -20.68 0.11 8.87
CA ILE A 363 -21.20 -1.25 8.62
C ILE A 363 -21.97 -1.74 9.83
N LYS A 364 -21.38 -1.61 11.02
CA LYS A 364 -22.01 -2.00 12.29
C LYS A 364 -23.35 -1.28 12.48
N LYS A 365 -23.37 0.04 12.26
CA LYS A 365 -24.59 0.84 12.37
C LYS A 365 -25.64 0.44 11.34
N PHE A 366 -25.26 0.09 10.12
CA PHE A 366 -26.20 -0.31 9.08
C PHE A 366 -26.92 -1.62 9.41
N TYR A 367 -26.18 -2.67 9.74
CA TYR A 367 -26.80 -3.96 10.06
C TYR A 367 -27.47 -3.96 11.43
N PHE A 368 -26.82 -3.38 12.44
CA PHE A 368 -27.21 -3.57 13.84
C PHE A 368 -27.83 -2.32 14.48
N GLY A 369 -27.73 -1.13 13.89
CA GLY A 369 -28.18 0.10 14.53
C GLY A 369 -27.39 0.41 15.81
N ASP A 370 -28.09 0.80 16.87
CA ASP A 370 -27.51 1.08 18.20
C ASP A 370 -27.58 -0.16 19.14
N GLU A 371 -27.76 -1.36 18.58
CA GLU A 371 -27.91 -2.62 19.33
C GLU A 371 -26.57 -3.02 20.01
N GLU A 372 -26.44 -2.80 21.32
CA GLU A 372 -25.22 -3.12 22.08
C GLU A 372 -24.89 -4.63 22.08
N GLN A 373 -25.90 -5.49 22.08
CA GLN A 373 -25.77 -6.96 22.06
C GLN A 373 -25.88 -7.56 20.66
N TRP A 374 -25.47 -6.83 19.62
CA TRP A 374 -25.58 -7.24 18.22
C TRP A 374 -25.03 -8.65 17.93
N GLN A 375 -24.03 -9.11 18.70
CA GLN A 375 -23.48 -10.46 18.57
C GLN A 375 -24.50 -11.58 18.85
N ARG A 376 -25.64 -11.28 19.49
CA ARG A 376 -26.72 -12.25 19.74
C ARG A 376 -27.76 -12.30 18.62
N ASN A 377 -27.77 -11.34 17.70
CA ASN A 377 -28.75 -11.28 16.62
C ASN A 377 -28.33 -12.14 15.42
N ALA A 378 -28.74 -13.42 15.41
CA ALA A 378 -28.32 -14.39 14.39
C ALA A 378 -28.64 -13.93 12.96
N ALA A 379 -29.85 -13.43 12.70
CA ALA A 379 -30.29 -13.03 11.37
C ALA A 379 -29.40 -11.93 10.77
N LYS A 380 -29.26 -10.79 11.45
CA LYS A 380 -28.44 -9.67 10.97
C LYS A 380 -26.96 -10.03 10.80
N LYS A 381 -26.44 -10.98 11.60
CA LYS A 381 -25.07 -11.49 11.45
C LYS A 381 -24.91 -12.32 10.18
N TYR A 382 -25.86 -13.22 9.90
CA TYR A 382 -25.81 -14.00 8.67
C TYR A 382 -25.96 -13.09 7.45
N ASP A 383 -26.77 -12.04 7.50
CA ASP A 383 -26.86 -11.04 6.42
C ASP A 383 -25.51 -10.37 6.17
N LEU A 384 -24.86 -9.87 7.23
CA LEU A 384 -23.52 -9.27 7.14
C LEU A 384 -22.50 -10.24 6.54
N LEU A 385 -22.43 -11.48 7.03
CA LEU A 385 -21.48 -12.48 6.54
C LEU A 385 -21.77 -12.89 5.09
N SER A 386 -23.05 -13.02 4.72
CA SER A 386 -23.45 -13.32 3.34
C SER A 386 -22.95 -12.24 2.39
N ASP A 387 -23.19 -10.97 2.75
CA ASP A 387 -22.80 -9.83 1.95
C ASP A 387 -21.27 -9.71 1.81
N VAL A 388 -20.57 -9.75 2.94
CA VAL A 388 -19.12 -9.55 3.01
C VAL A 388 -18.34 -10.70 2.36
N MET A 389 -18.73 -11.95 2.65
CA MET A 389 -17.92 -13.12 2.27
C MET A 389 -18.24 -13.61 0.86
N PHE A 390 -19.45 -13.36 0.36
CA PHE A 390 -19.93 -13.96 -0.90
C PHE A 390 -20.52 -12.92 -1.85
N ILE A 391 -21.61 -12.26 -1.47
CA ILE A 391 -22.48 -11.52 -2.39
C ILE A 391 -21.78 -10.27 -2.95
N TYR A 392 -21.03 -9.53 -2.12
CA TYR A 392 -20.28 -8.35 -2.58
C TYR A 392 -19.29 -8.69 -3.71
N GLY A 393 -18.50 -9.74 -3.54
CA GLY A 393 -17.54 -10.18 -4.56
C GLY A 393 -18.23 -10.63 -5.86
N ILE A 394 -19.35 -11.36 -5.76
CA ILE A 394 -20.14 -11.81 -6.91
C ILE A 394 -20.72 -10.59 -7.64
N TYR A 395 -21.32 -9.65 -6.92
CA TYR A 395 -21.88 -8.43 -7.48
C TYR A 395 -20.81 -7.61 -8.23
N VAL A 396 -19.66 -7.35 -7.60
CA VAL A 396 -18.56 -6.60 -8.22
C VAL A 396 -18.04 -7.33 -9.47
N THR A 397 -17.92 -8.66 -9.41
CA THR A 397 -17.53 -9.49 -10.56
C THR A 397 -18.52 -9.32 -11.72
N VAL A 398 -19.82 -9.51 -11.46
CA VAL A 398 -20.86 -9.42 -12.50
C VAL A 398 -20.85 -8.04 -13.14
N MET A 399 -20.82 -6.97 -12.35
CA MET A 399 -20.85 -5.60 -12.89
C MET A 399 -19.60 -5.27 -13.71
N ASN A 400 -18.42 -5.72 -13.28
CA ASN A 400 -17.20 -5.50 -14.06
C ASN A 400 -17.17 -6.34 -15.33
N GLN A 401 -17.55 -7.62 -15.26
CA GLN A 401 -17.56 -8.52 -16.39
C GLN A 401 -18.64 -8.14 -17.41
N PHE A 402 -19.85 -7.77 -16.97
CA PHE A 402 -20.94 -7.33 -17.84
C PHE A 402 -20.53 -6.14 -18.72
N ASN A 403 -19.83 -5.16 -18.16
CA ASN A 403 -19.42 -3.95 -18.87
C ASN A 403 -18.38 -4.20 -19.99
N VAL A 404 -17.76 -5.38 -20.02
CA VAL A 404 -16.67 -5.69 -20.96
C VAL A 404 -16.86 -7.00 -21.73
N SER A 405 -17.76 -7.87 -21.28
CA SER A 405 -18.09 -9.15 -21.90
C SER A 405 -19.08 -8.96 -23.03
N LYS A 406 -18.92 -9.75 -24.10
CA LYS A 406 -19.95 -9.88 -25.16
C LYS A 406 -20.85 -11.09 -24.95
N ALA A 407 -20.46 -12.01 -24.08
CA ALA A 407 -21.22 -13.21 -23.77
C ALA A 407 -22.31 -12.92 -22.71
N PRO A 408 -23.47 -13.60 -22.77
CA PRO A 408 -24.55 -13.39 -21.81
C PRO A 408 -24.14 -13.84 -20.41
N THR A 409 -24.51 -13.03 -19.41
CA THR A 409 -24.33 -13.33 -17.98
C THR A 409 -25.69 -13.46 -17.31
N TYR A 410 -25.94 -14.58 -16.63
CA TYR A 410 -27.16 -14.86 -15.87
C TYR A 410 -26.86 -14.87 -14.38
N VAL A 411 -27.70 -14.22 -13.58
CA VAL A 411 -27.53 -14.16 -12.11
C VAL A 411 -28.73 -14.77 -11.41
N TYR A 412 -28.50 -15.59 -10.38
CA TYR A 412 -29.57 -16.19 -9.57
C TYR A 412 -29.34 -16.04 -8.08
N GLN A 413 -30.42 -16.16 -7.32
CA GLN A 413 -30.41 -16.38 -5.88
C GLN A 413 -31.19 -17.66 -5.59
N VAL A 414 -30.78 -18.44 -4.60
CA VAL A 414 -31.54 -19.61 -4.12
C VAL A 414 -32.18 -19.28 -2.78
N SER A 415 -33.51 -19.22 -2.74
CA SER A 415 -34.29 -18.93 -1.53
C SER A 415 -35.17 -20.10 -1.08
N ILE A 416 -35.25 -21.17 -1.90
CA ILE A 416 -36.07 -22.33 -1.59
C ILE A 416 -35.61 -23.02 -0.31
N GLU A 417 -36.59 -23.37 0.53
CA GLU A 417 -36.40 -24.16 1.74
C GLU A 417 -37.26 -25.43 1.66
N THR A 418 -36.61 -26.57 1.73
CA THR A 418 -37.17 -27.92 1.68
C THR A 418 -36.34 -28.85 2.56
N ASP A 419 -36.72 -30.13 2.58
CA ASP A 419 -35.92 -31.12 3.27
C ASP A 419 -34.53 -31.39 2.65
N LEU A 420 -34.26 -30.88 1.45
CA LEU A 420 -32.96 -30.97 0.76
C LEU A 420 -31.92 -29.92 1.21
N ASN A 421 -32.32 -28.90 1.99
CA ASN A 421 -31.42 -27.87 2.54
C ASN A 421 -30.59 -28.41 3.71
N PHE A 422 -29.64 -29.29 3.39
CA PHE A 422 -28.88 -30.04 4.37
C PHE A 422 -28.01 -29.14 5.27
N PHE A 423 -27.31 -28.14 4.71
CA PHE A 423 -26.39 -27.30 5.50
C PHE A 423 -27.14 -26.47 6.51
N LYS A 424 -28.33 -25.97 6.15
CA LYS A 424 -29.24 -25.32 7.09
C LYS A 424 -29.70 -26.27 8.22
N LYS A 425 -30.00 -27.53 7.89
CA LYS A 425 -30.43 -28.52 8.89
C LYS A 425 -29.34 -28.85 9.91
N ILE A 426 -28.09 -29.04 9.47
CA ILE A 426 -27.01 -29.41 10.39
C ILE A 426 -26.58 -28.27 11.30
N THR A 427 -26.68 -27.02 10.86
CA THR A 427 -26.45 -25.84 11.71
C THR A 427 -27.61 -25.59 12.68
N LYS A 428 -28.78 -26.22 12.43
CA LYS A 428 -30.03 -26.01 13.17
C LYS A 428 -30.47 -24.55 13.16
N ALA A 429 -30.09 -23.80 12.12
CA ALA A 429 -30.44 -22.41 11.99
C ALA A 429 -31.95 -22.24 11.77
N THR A 430 -32.57 -21.37 12.57
CA THR A 430 -34.01 -21.07 12.50
C THR A 430 -34.33 -19.84 11.65
N VAL A 431 -33.31 -19.11 11.20
CA VAL A 431 -33.45 -17.93 10.33
C VAL A 431 -33.93 -18.37 8.94
N PRO A 432 -34.88 -17.67 8.29
CA PRO A 432 -35.31 -17.97 6.92
C PRO A 432 -34.20 -17.89 5.88
N GLY A 433 -34.37 -18.59 4.76
CA GLY A 433 -33.46 -18.62 3.62
C GLY A 433 -32.60 -19.88 3.52
N ALA A 434 -32.02 -20.12 2.34
CA ALA A 434 -31.11 -21.23 2.10
C ALA A 434 -29.68 -20.91 2.59
N SER A 435 -29.04 -21.88 3.25
CA SER A 435 -27.65 -21.80 3.70
C SER A 435 -26.67 -21.93 2.53
N HIS A 436 -25.41 -21.53 2.70
CA HIS A 436 -24.33 -21.87 1.76
C HIS A 436 -24.31 -23.36 1.46
N CYS A 437 -24.08 -23.71 0.19
CA CYS A 437 -24.07 -25.07 -0.37
C CYS A 437 -25.43 -25.80 -0.47
N ASP A 438 -26.54 -25.24 0.01
CA ASP A 438 -27.84 -25.92 -0.08
C ASP A 438 -28.33 -26.12 -1.52
N ASP A 439 -27.87 -25.30 -2.46
CA ASP A 439 -28.20 -25.42 -3.88
C ASP A 439 -27.60 -26.68 -4.54
N VAL A 440 -26.53 -27.24 -3.97
CA VAL A 440 -25.90 -28.49 -4.43
C VAL A 440 -26.84 -29.68 -4.25
N GLY A 441 -27.64 -29.70 -3.17
CA GLY A 441 -28.58 -30.79 -2.86
C GLY A 441 -29.72 -30.95 -3.87
N TYR A 442 -29.91 -29.98 -4.76
CA TYR A 442 -30.88 -30.06 -5.86
C TYR A 442 -30.27 -30.53 -7.19
N LEU A 443 -28.93 -30.56 -7.29
CA LEU A 443 -28.19 -31.00 -8.48
C LEU A 443 -27.58 -32.39 -8.27
N PHE A 444 -27.15 -32.68 -7.04
CA PHE A 444 -26.59 -33.96 -6.66
C PHE A 444 -27.32 -34.54 -5.47
N LYS A 445 -27.49 -35.86 -5.51
CA LYS A 445 -27.89 -36.61 -4.33
C LYS A 445 -26.61 -36.93 -3.53
N HIS A 446 -26.69 -36.83 -2.21
CA HIS A 446 -25.60 -37.22 -1.32
C HIS A 446 -26.09 -38.29 -0.32
N PHE A 447 -25.16 -38.90 0.41
CA PHE A 447 -25.45 -40.03 1.31
C PHE A 447 -26.52 -39.77 2.38
N ALA A 448 -26.74 -38.49 2.74
CA ALA A 448 -27.71 -38.05 3.74
C ALA A 448 -28.95 -37.35 3.14
N SER A 449 -29.10 -37.36 1.81
CA SER A 449 -30.29 -36.77 1.19
C SER A 449 -31.55 -37.56 1.58
N PRO A 450 -32.64 -36.88 1.98
CA PRO A 450 -33.91 -37.54 2.19
C PRO A 450 -34.45 -38.16 0.89
N LYS A 451 -35.39 -39.11 1.03
CA LYS A 451 -36.12 -39.63 -0.12
C LYS A 451 -37.00 -38.51 -0.70
N VAL A 452 -36.88 -38.28 -2.00
CA VAL A 452 -37.73 -37.32 -2.73
C VAL A 452 -39.03 -38.04 -3.13
N GLU A 453 -40.16 -37.61 -2.57
CA GLU A 453 -41.47 -38.21 -2.87
C GLU A 453 -42.08 -37.62 -4.16
N ALA A 454 -42.81 -38.44 -4.91
CA ALA A 454 -43.47 -38.00 -6.14
C ALA A 454 -44.55 -36.94 -5.85
N GLY A 455 -44.58 -35.87 -6.64
CA GLY A 455 -45.48 -34.72 -6.49
C GLY A 455 -45.07 -33.72 -5.39
N SER A 456 -43.97 -33.97 -4.68
CA SER A 456 -43.48 -33.10 -3.61
C SER A 456 -42.88 -31.79 -4.15
N ILE A 457 -42.70 -30.81 -3.25
CA ILE A 457 -42.00 -29.57 -3.59
C ILE A 457 -40.51 -29.84 -3.86
N GLU A 458 -39.93 -30.85 -3.21
CA GLU A 458 -38.57 -31.35 -3.44
C GLU A 458 -38.41 -31.86 -4.87
N GLU A 459 -39.31 -32.73 -5.36
CA GLU A 459 -39.26 -33.24 -6.75
C GLU A 459 -39.39 -32.10 -7.77
N LYS A 460 -40.33 -31.19 -7.54
CA LYS A 460 -40.53 -30.02 -8.39
C LYS A 460 -39.28 -29.14 -8.43
N SER A 461 -38.63 -28.94 -7.28
CA SER A 461 -37.42 -28.11 -7.16
C SER A 461 -36.22 -28.78 -7.82
N VAL A 462 -35.97 -30.06 -7.56
CA VAL A 462 -34.91 -30.85 -8.24
C VAL A 462 -35.09 -30.80 -9.75
N THR A 463 -36.32 -31.01 -10.24
CA THR A 463 -36.59 -30.95 -11.69
C THR A 463 -36.28 -29.57 -12.27
N ARG A 464 -36.63 -28.48 -11.57
CA ARG A 464 -36.31 -27.11 -12.01
C ARG A 464 -34.81 -26.84 -12.04
N PHE A 465 -34.07 -27.19 -10.98
CA PHE A 465 -32.61 -27.00 -10.91
C PHE A 465 -31.88 -27.79 -12.00
N VAL A 466 -32.15 -29.09 -12.11
CA VAL A 466 -31.56 -29.95 -13.15
C VAL A 466 -31.85 -29.38 -14.54
N LYS A 467 -33.07 -28.94 -14.80
CA LYS A 467 -33.45 -28.40 -16.10
C LYS A 467 -32.78 -27.05 -16.40
N LEU A 468 -32.70 -26.13 -15.44
CA LEU A 468 -31.99 -24.85 -15.60
C LEU A 468 -30.50 -25.06 -15.93
N TRP A 469 -29.80 -25.91 -15.17
CA TRP A 469 -28.37 -26.18 -15.38
C TRP A 469 -28.10 -26.91 -16.69
N THR A 470 -28.92 -27.92 -17.01
CA THR A 470 -28.73 -28.71 -18.24
C THR A 470 -29.18 -27.95 -19.49
N ASN A 471 -30.19 -27.08 -19.41
CA ASN A 471 -30.53 -26.14 -20.49
C ASN A 471 -29.38 -25.17 -20.73
N PHE A 472 -28.80 -24.62 -19.67
CA PHE A 472 -27.62 -23.77 -19.83
C PHE A 472 -26.46 -24.53 -20.49
N ALA A 473 -26.20 -25.78 -20.09
CA ALA A 473 -25.18 -26.61 -20.73
C ALA A 473 -25.49 -26.93 -22.20
N LYS A 474 -26.75 -27.18 -22.55
CA LYS A 474 -27.20 -27.46 -23.93
C LYS A 474 -27.13 -26.22 -24.82
N TYR A 475 -27.58 -25.05 -24.33
CA TYR A 475 -27.93 -23.91 -25.17
C TYR A 475 -27.20 -22.60 -24.82
N GLY A 476 -26.54 -22.51 -23.66
CA GLY A 476 -26.02 -21.24 -23.11
C GLY A 476 -27.10 -20.29 -22.60
N ASN A 477 -28.35 -20.78 -22.50
CA ASN A 477 -29.51 -20.07 -21.98
C ASN A 477 -30.26 -21.03 -21.04
N PRO A 478 -30.50 -20.68 -19.77
CA PRO A 478 -31.18 -21.56 -18.81
C PRO A 478 -32.68 -21.73 -19.10
N THR A 479 -33.31 -20.78 -19.80
CA THR A 479 -34.74 -20.81 -20.19
C THR A 479 -34.89 -20.56 -21.70
N PRO A 480 -34.47 -21.52 -22.56
CA PRO A 480 -34.45 -21.35 -24.01
C PRO A 480 -35.86 -21.42 -24.62
N ASP A 481 -36.76 -22.21 -24.02
CA ASP A 481 -38.16 -22.34 -24.41
C ASP A 481 -39.04 -21.50 -23.48
N LYS A 482 -39.85 -20.62 -24.07
CA LYS A 482 -40.76 -19.73 -23.33
C LYS A 482 -42.05 -20.42 -22.90
N ASN A 483 -42.36 -21.59 -23.45
CA ASN A 483 -43.58 -22.37 -23.18
C ASN A 483 -43.30 -23.61 -22.32
N ASP A 484 -42.15 -23.65 -21.65
CA ASP A 484 -41.74 -24.76 -20.81
C ASP A 484 -42.64 -24.85 -19.55
N SER A 485 -43.48 -25.88 -19.48
CA SER A 485 -44.46 -26.06 -18.38
C SER A 485 -43.84 -26.33 -17.01
N VAL A 486 -42.53 -26.62 -16.93
CA VAL A 486 -41.82 -26.87 -15.66
C VAL A 486 -41.18 -25.60 -15.12
N LEU A 487 -40.56 -24.82 -16.00
CA LEU A 487 -39.86 -23.58 -15.62
C LEU A 487 -40.82 -22.39 -15.59
N ASP A 488 -41.71 -22.27 -16.59
CA ASP A 488 -42.74 -21.21 -16.69
C ASP A 488 -42.20 -19.80 -16.41
N VAL A 489 -40.97 -19.53 -16.84
CA VAL A 489 -40.29 -18.25 -16.63
C VAL A 489 -39.30 -17.98 -17.76
N VAL A 490 -39.15 -16.71 -18.12
CA VAL A 490 -38.09 -16.26 -19.03
C VAL A 490 -37.02 -15.55 -18.21
N TRP A 491 -35.89 -16.21 -18.02
CA TRP A 491 -34.73 -15.64 -17.36
C TRP A 491 -33.88 -14.90 -18.39
N LYS A 492 -33.81 -13.57 -18.25
CA LYS A 492 -32.99 -12.71 -19.11
C LYS A 492 -31.57 -12.57 -18.55
N PRO A 493 -30.55 -12.41 -19.40
CA PRO A 493 -29.22 -12.01 -18.94
C PRO A 493 -29.24 -10.58 -18.40
N VAL A 494 -28.24 -10.22 -17.60
CA VAL A 494 -28.06 -8.89 -17.01
C VAL A 494 -28.05 -7.80 -18.09
N THR A 495 -28.66 -6.64 -17.81
CA THR A 495 -28.83 -5.55 -18.81
C THR A 495 -28.23 -4.17 -18.42
N GLY A 496 -27.75 -3.97 -17.19
CA GLY A 496 -26.68 -2.98 -16.94
C GLY A 496 -26.95 -1.73 -16.07
N LYS A 497 -27.83 -1.76 -15.06
CA LYS A 497 -27.84 -0.72 -14.00
C LYS A 497 -28.07 -1.27 -12.61
N GLU A 498 -28.92 -2.27 -12.49
CA GLU A 498 -29.19 -3.04 -11.27
C GLU A 498 -28.85 -4.52 -11.51
N LEU A 499 -28.61 -5.28 -10.44
CA LEU A 499 -28.40 -6.72 -10.55
C LEU A 499 -29.76 -7.39 -10.68
N ASP A 500 -30.22 -7.56 -11.92
CA ASP A 500 -31.37 -8.42 -12.21
C ASP A 500 -30.95 -9.89 -12.00
N TYR A 501 -31.68 -10.62 -11.17
CA TYR A 501 -31.46 -12.05 -10.94
C TYR A 501 -32.77 -12.84 -10.91
N LEU A 502 -32.66 -14.16 -11.09
CA LEU A 502 -33.76 -15.09 -10.87
C LEU A 502 -33.71 -15.60 -9.42
N ASP A 503 -34.72 -15.30 -8.61
CA ASP A 503 -34.90 -15.97 -7.33
C ASP A 503 -35.51 -17.36 -7.56
N ILE A 504 -34.77 -18.39 -7.16
CA ILE A 504 -35.15 -19.79 -7.25
C ILE A 504 -35.71 -20.19 -5.89
N GLY A 505 -36.99 -19.86 -5.69
CA GLY A 505 -37.77 -20.18 -4.49
C GLY A 505 -38.83 -21.24 -4.75
N LYS A 506 -39.93 -21.18 -3.99
CA LYS A 506 -41.16 -21.97 -4.28
C LYS A 506 -41.66 -21.72 -5.71
N ASP A 507 -41.48 -20.49 -6.16
CA ASP A 507 -41.71 -20.02 -7.52
C ASP A 507 -40.41 -19.47 -8.10
N LEU A 508 -40.32 -19.41 -9.43
CA LEU A 508 -39.18 -18.80 -10.13
C LEU A 508 -39.52 -17.34 -10.42
N ILE A 509 -38.89 -16.42 -9.69
CA ILE A 509 -39.28 -15.00 -9.70
C ILE A 509 -38.11 -14.14 -10.20
N PRO A 510 -38.20 -13.53 -11.38
CA PRO A 510 -37.27 -12.48 -11.79
C PRO A 510 -37.39 -11.26 -10.88
N THR A 511 -36.29 -10.79 -10.30
CA THR A 511 -36.30 -9.71 -9.31
C THR A 511 -34.95 -8.97 -9.25
N ASN A 512 -34.93 -7.84 -8.56
CA ASN A 512 -33.74 -7.01 -8.27
C ASN A 512 -33.63 -6.63 -6.77
N LYS A 513 -34.54 -7.12 -5.91
CA LYS A 513 -34.77 -6.64 -4.53
C LYS A 513 -33.52 -6.59 -3.64
N HIS A 514 -32.64 -7.60 -3.69
CA HIS A 514 -31.52 -7.69 -2.74
C HIS A 514 -30.48 -6.55 -2.86
N THR A 515 -30.40 -5.89 -4.02
CA THR A 515 -29.50 -4.74 -4.22
C THR A 515 -29.93 -3.49 -3.44
N GLN A 516 -31.21 -3.39 -3.05
CA GLN A 516 -31.78 -2.22 -2.39
C GLN A 516 -31.65 -2.25 -0.86
N GLU A 517 -31.44 -3.43 -0.25
CA GLU A 517 -31.52 -3.64 1.21
C GLU A 517 -30.21 -4.14 1.85
N SER A 518 -29.11 -4.26 1.10
CA SER A 518 -27.85 -4.88 1.55
C SER A 518 -26.69 -3.89 1.72
N PHE A 519 -25.52 -4.37 2.16
CA PHE A 519 -24.27 -3.58 2.19
C PHE A 519 -23.94 -2.92 0.84
N LEU A 520 -24.45 -3.46 -0.26
CA LEU A 520 -24.34 -2.86 -1.58
C LEU A 520 -24.93 -1.44 -1.63
N SER A 521 -26.04 -1.19 -0.91
CA SER A 521 -26.70 0.12 -0.84
C SER A 521 -25.83 1.21 -0.20
N LEU A 522 -24.94 0.86 0.74
CA LEU A 522 -24.01 1.78 1.40
C LEU A 522 -22.92 2.34 0.47
N GLN A 523 -22.70 1.69 -0.68
CA GLN A 523 -21.73 2.09 -1.72
C GLN A 523 -22.40 2.65 -3.00
N TYR A 524 -23.73 2.70 -3.03
CA TYR A 524 -24.51 3.01 -4.24
C TYR A 524 -24.78 4.49 -4.60
N PRO A 525 -24.40 5.55 -3.84
CA PRO A 525 -24.54 6.91 -4.37
C PRO A 525 -23.53 7.25 -5.49
N HIS A 526 -22.54 6.37 -5.73
CA HIS A 526 -21.37 6.69 -6.56
C HIS A 526 -21.00 5.54 -7.49
N HIS A 527 -21.96 5.03 -8.27
CA HIS A 527 -21.73 3.92 -9.24
C HIS A 527 -20.63 4.23 -10.26
N GLU A 528 -20.51 5.50 -10.67
CA GLU A 528 -19.42 5.98 -11.53
C GLU A 528 -18.10 6.20 -10.79
N GLU A 529 -18.09 6.17 -9.45
CA GLU A 529 -16.91 6.48 -8.64
C GLU A 529 -16.35 5.23 -7.96
N SER A 530 -17.16 4.21 -7.61
CA SER A 530 -16.70 2.95 -7.01
C SER A 530 -16.09 1.98 -8.03
N VAL A 531 -16.70 1.86 -9.22
CA VAL A 531 -16.08 1.20 -10.40
C VAL A 531 -14.82 1.96 -10.85
N PHE A 532 -14.77 3.27 -10.59
CA PHE A 532 -13.66 4.14 -10.93
C PHE A 532 -12.60 4.22 -9.81
N LEU A 533 -12.94 3.98 -8.55
CA LEU A 533 -12.05 3.87 -7.38
C LEU A 533 -11.31 2.53 -7.42
N ILE A 534 -12.00 1.47 -7.84
CA ILE A 534 -11.41 0.15 -8.10
C ILE A 534 -10.52 0.20 -9.37
N ARG A 535 -10.93 0.92 -10.44
CA ARG A 535 -10.06 1.19 -11.60
C ARG A 535 -8.89 2.16 -11.30
N ARG A 536 -9.06 3.14 -10.41
CA ARG A 536 -8.03 4.14 -10.05
C ARG A 536 -7.05 3.63 -9.01
N LYS A 537 -7.46 2.77 -8.07
CA LYS A 537 -6.56 2.13 -7.09
C LYS A 537 -5.75 0.96 -7.68
N MET A 538 -6.20 0.31 -8.77
CA MET A 538 -5.51 -0.86 -9.34
C MET A 538 -4.70 -0.61 -10.62
N VAL A 539 -4.87 0.50 -11.31
CA VAL A 539 -3.85 0.95 -12.28
C VAL A 539 -2.82 1.74 -11.50
N GLN A 540 -1.87 1.02 -10.90
CA GLN A 540 -0.69 1.68 -10.34
C GLN A 540 -0.03 2.50 -11.47
N PRO A 541 0.05 3.83 -11.33
CA PRO A 541 0.57 4.69 -12.38
C PRO A 541 2.01 4.30 -12.72
N GLU A 542 2.33 4.18 -14.00
CA GLU A 542 3.70 3.89 -14.44
C GLU A 542 4.31 5.10 -15.15
N VAL A 543 5.55 5.43 -14.83
CA VAL A 543 6.32 6.52 -15.44
C VAL A 543 7.69 5.98 -15.85
N ASN A 544 8.11 6.29 -17.07
CA ASN A 544 9.45 5.97 -17.54
C ASN A 544 10.37 7.16 -17.28
N ILE A 545 11.44 6.94 -16.51
CA ILE A 545 12.52 7.90 -16.29
C ILE A 545 13.83 7.36 -16.87
N ASP A 546 14.88 8.16 -16.85
CA ASP A 546 16.15 7.80 -17.49
C ASP A 546 16.84 6.58 -16.85
N GLN A 547 16.58 6.32 -15.56
CA GLN A 547 17.10 5.17 -14.83
C GLN A 547 16.29 3.88 -15.07
N GLY A 548 15.05 3.99 -15.53
CA GLY A 548 14.16 2.84 -15.71
C GLY A 548 12.69 3.17 -15.51
N LYS A 549 11.86 2.13 -15.48
CA LYS A 549 10.41 2.27 -15.30
C LYS A 549 10.05 2.28 -13.81
N LEU A 550 9.17 3.19 -13.42
CA LEU A 550 8.60 3.31 -12.08
C LEU A 550 7.15 2.88 -12.09
N ARG A 551 6.68 2.36 -10.96
CA ARG A 551 5.27 2.14 -10.67
C ARG A 551 4.90 2.78 -9.33
N GLY A 552 4.08 3.82 -9.36
CA GLY A 552 3.65 4.56 -8.18
C GLY A 552 2.30 4.09 -7.62
N SER A 553 1.69 4.93 -6.79
CA SER A 553 0.33 4.76 -6.25
C SER A 553 -0.45 6.07 -6.34
N THR A 554 -1.67 6.08 -5.80
CA THR A 554 -2.54 7.26 -5.76
C THR A 554 -2.86 7.64 -4.32
N GLY A 555 -2.92 8.94 -4.03
CA GLY A 555 -3.44 9.51 -2.78
C GLY A 555 -4.68 10.37 -3.02
N VAL A 556 -5.31 10.83 -1.93
CA VAL A 556 -6.46 11.74 -1.96
C VAL A 556 -6.12 12.95 -1.11
N ASN A 557 -6.23 14.16 -1.67
CA ASN A 557 -5.90 15.40 -0.96
C ASN A 557 -7.05 15.88 -0.06
N ILE A 558 -6.87 17.00 0.65
CA ILE A 558 -7.88 17.52 1.58
C ILE A 558 -9.22 17.93 0.93
N ARG A 559 -9.24 18.11 -0.41
CA ARG A 559 -10.46 18.41 -1.19
C ARG A 559 -11.15 17.16 -1.75
N GLY A 560 -10.63 15.96 -1.45
CA GLY A 560 -11.13 14.72 -2.04
C GLY A 560 -10.61 14.44 -3.45
N GLU A 561 -9.68 15.25 -3.96
CA GLU A 561 -9.13 15.10 -5.30
C GLU A 561 -8.01 14.05 -5.30
N THR A 562 -7.99 13.17 -6.30
CA THR A 562 -6.91 12.19 -6.47
C THR A 562 -5.63 12.85 -6.98
N PHE A 563 -4.50 12.44 -6.43
CA PHE A 563 -3.16 12.74 -6.97
C PHE A 563 -2.32 11.46 -7.05
N TYR A 564 -1.25 11.50 -7.83
CA TYR A 564 -0.30 10.41 -8.01
C TYR A 564 0.91 10.61 -7.10
N LYS A 565 1.40 9.53 -6.50
CA LYS A 565 2.60 9.53 -5.67
C LYS A 565 3.59 8.46 -6.13
N PHE A 566 4.85 8.84 -6.26
CA PHE A 566 5.97 7.95 -6.56
C PHE A 566 7.01 8.16 -5.48
N GLN A 567 7.25 7.14 -4.66
CA GLN A 567 8.00 7.25 -3.43
C GLN A 567 9.24 6.35 -3.45
N GLY A 568 10.24 6.70 -2.64
CA GLY A 568 11.45 5.89 -2.48
C GLY A 568 12.35 5.82 -3.73
N ILE A 569 12.25 6.79 -4.66
CA ILE A 569 13.01 6.77 -5.91
C ILE A 569 14.49 7.08 -5.61
N PRO A 570 15.44 6.19 -5.92
CA PRO A 570 16.86 6.45 -5.69
C PRO A 570 17.36 7.54 -6.65
N TYR A 571 17.89 8.63 -6.08
CA TYR A 571 18.52 9.71 -6.86
C TYR A 571 20.05 9.66 -6.86
N ALA A 572 20.64 8.75 -6.07
CA ALA A 572 22.07 8.48 -5.99
C ALA A 572 22.32 7.00 -5.72
N LYS A 573 23.56 6.53 -5.90
CA LYS A 573 23.97 5.20 -5.39
C LYS A 573 23.89 5.19 -3.87
N SER A 574 23.52 4.03 -3.30
CA SER A 574 23.56 3.81 -1.87
C SER A 574 24.98 4.07 -1.35
N PRO A 575 25.18 4.95 -0.34
CA PRO A 575 26.48 5.33 0.19
C PRO A 575 27.05 4.25 1.13
N LEU A 576 27.06 3.00 0.67
CA LEU A 576 27.52 1.82 1.42
C LEU A 576 28.99 1.52 1.13
N GLY A 577 29.64 0.81 2.06
CA GLY A 577 31.03 0.40 1.92
C GLY A 577 31.94 1.61 1.65
N ASP A 578 32.75 1.55 0.60
CA ASP A 578 33.72 2.60 0.24
C ASP A 578 33.10 3.95 -0.17
N LEU A 579 31.77 4.01 -0.37
CA LEU A 579 31.03 5.25 -0.64
C LEU A 579 30.56 5.97 0.64
N ARG A 580 30.66 5.32 1.81
CA ARG A 580 30.31 5.94 3.09
C ARG A 580 31.15 7.21 3.31
N PHE A 581 30.50 8.27 3.81
CA PHE A 581 31.05 9.63 4.00
C PHE A 581 31.44 10.42 2.73
N LYS A 582 31.51 9.77 1.55
CA LYS A 582 31.97 10.42 0.31
C LYS A 582 30.85 11.15 -0.42
N SER A 583 31.20 11.96 -1.40
CA SER A 583 30.25 12.57 -2.33
C SER A 583 29.32 11.53 -3.00
N PRO A 584 28.02 11.84 -3.17
CA PRO A 584 27.09 10.94 -3.83
C PRO A 584 27.49 10.70 -5.29
N GLN A 585 27.24 9.49 -5.77
CA GLN A 585 27.37 9.14 -7.18
C GLN A 585 26.00 9.03 -7.84
N PRO A 586 25.88 9.29 -9.16
CA PRO A 586 24.63 9.12 -9.89
C PRO A 586 24.02 7.73 -9.69
N PRO A 587 22.68 7.62 -9.65
CA PRO A 587 21.99 6.36 -9.40
C PRO A 587 22.22 5.40 -10.57
N GLU A 588 22.29 4.11 -10.26
CA GLU A 588 22.37 3.06 -11.29
C GLU A 588 21.01 2.87 -11.97
N PRO A 589 20.98 2.58 -13.28
CA PRO A 589 19.75 2.16 -13.94
C PRO A 589 19.34 0.77 -13.45
N TRP A 590 18.05 0.45 -13.53
CA TRP A 590 17.50 -0.86 -13.20
C TRP A 590 16.75 -1.48 -14.36
N THR A 591 16.72 -2.81 -14.41
CA THR A 591 15.89 -3.57 -15.34
C THR A 591 14.53 -3.86 -14.72
N GLY A 592 13.47 -3.86 -15.53
CA GLY A 592 12.11 -4.10 -15.05
C GLY A 592 11.45 -2.83 -14.51
N ILE A 593 10.58 -3.00 -13.52
CA ILE A 593 9.77 -1.92 -12.94
C ILE A 593 10.11 -1.78 -11.47
N PHE A 594 10.59 -0.61 -11.06
CA PHE A 594 10.83 -0.29 -9.66
C PHE A 594 9.51 0.09 -8.98
N ASP A 595 9.22 -0.56 -7.86
CA ASP A 595 8.02 -0.32 -7.05
C ASP A 595 8.21 0.97 -6.23
N ALA A 596 7.73 2.08 -6.80
CA ALA A 596 7.67 3.39 -6.18
C ALA A 596 6.30 3.64 -5.51
N SER A 597 5.54 2.59 -5.18
CA SER A 597 4.26 2.73 -4.48
C SER A 597 4.39 2.87 -2.97
N LYS A 598 5.62 2.73 -2.44
CA LYS A 598 5.98 2.71 -1.01
C LYS A 598 7.11 3.70 -0.73
N GLU A 599 7.15 4.23 0.49
CA GLU A 599 8.29 5.01 0.94
C GLU A 599 9.58 4.17 0.97
N GLY A 600 10.70 4.84 0.67
CA GLY A 600 12.03 4.30 0.89
C GLY A 600 12.52 4.58 2.31
N ASP A 601 13.63 3.94 2.68
CA ASP A 601 14.19 4.09 4.02
C ASP A 601 14.58 5.56 4.31
N ILE A 602 14.27 6.02 5.53
CA ILE A 602 14.78 7.28 6.06
C ILE A 602 16.28 7.16 6.39
N CYS A 603 17.00 8.28 6.41
CA CYS A 603 18.39 8.27 6.84
C CYS A 603 18.49 8.00 8.34
N TYR A 604 19.45 7.15 8.70
CA TYR A 604 19.61 6.69 10.08
C TYR A 604 19.80 7.85 11.05
N SER A 605 18.81 8.06 11.92
CA SER A 605 18.79 9.15 12.90
C SER A 605 17.71 8.90 13.97
N ARG A 606 17.64 9.76 14.99
CA ARG A 606 16.48 9.80 15.89
C ARG A 606 15.25 10.37 15.18
N ASP A 607 14.08 9.89 15.55
CA ASP A 607 12.81 10.48 15.11
C ASP A 607 12.68 11.91 15.69
N MET A 608 12.07 12.80 14.90
CA MET A 608 11.97 14.23 15.19
C MET A 608 11.09 14.54 16.41
N TYR A 609 10.03 13.76 16.64
CA TYR A 609 9.03 14.00 17.68
C TYR A 609 8.92 12.86 18.69
N ARG A 610 9.48 11.69 18.39
CA ARG A 610 9.69 10.54 19.28
C ARG A 610 11.19 10.30 19.47
N PRO A 611 11.90 11.16 20.20
CA PRO A 611 13.36 11.11 20.28
C PRO A 611 13.93 9.80 20.85
N GLU A 612 13.10 8.98 21.49
CA GLU A 612 13.39 7.62 21.95
C GLU A 612 13.50 6.58 20.82
N ILE A 613 12.95 6.88 19.64
CA ILE A 613 13.01 6.02 18.46
C ILE A 613 14.20 6.41 17.62
N ILE A 614 15.10 5.45 17.38
CA ILE A 614 16.24 5.58 16.48
C ILE A 614 16.05 4.54 15.38
N SER A 615 15.99 4.97 14.13
CA SER A 615 15.69 4.10 13.00
C SER A 615 16.24 4.68 11.70
N GLY A 616 16.09 3.92 10.61
CA GLY A 616 16.53 4.29 9.27
C GLY A 616 17.63 3.39 8.76
N SER A 617 18.25 3.83 7.67
CA SER A 617 19.24 3.06 6.91
C SER A 617 20.31 4.01 6.35
N GLU A 618 21.46 3.46 5.99
CA GLU A 618 22.42 4.18 5.14
C GLU A 618 21.96 4.21 3.67
N ASN A 619 21.11 3.25 3.27
CA ASN A 619 20.50 3.23 1.94
C ASN A 619 19.29 4.17 1.86
N CYS A 620 19.52 5.46 2.11
CA CYS A 620 18.46 6.44 2.30
C CYS A 620 18.44 7.58 1.27
N LEU A 621 19.29 7.55 0.24
CA LEU A 621 19.37 8.62 -0.79
C LEU A 621 18.24 8.50 -1.82
N VAL A 622 17.03 8.71 -1.34
CA VAL A 622 15.77 8.58 -2.09
C VAL A 622 14.97 9.88 -2.07
N LEU A 623 14.11 10.04 -3.08
CA LEU A 623 13.16 11.14 -3.18
C LEU A 623 11.75 10.64 -3.50
N ASN A 624 10.78 11.49 -3.23
CA ASN A 624 9.37 11.26 -3.52
C ASN A 624 8.87 12.34 -4.49
N VAL A 625 7.96 12.00 -5.40
CA VAL A 625 7.31 12.91 -6.35
C VAL A 625 5.80 12.79 -6.25
N TYR A 626 5.12 13.92 -6.12
CA TYR A 626 3.67 14.04 -6.00
C TYR A 626 3.11 14.97 -7.09
N THR A 627 2.07 14.54 -7.80
CA THR A 627 1.53 15.27 -8.95
C THR A 627 0.04 14.98 -9.19
N LYS A 628 -0.76 15.98 -9.58
CA LYS A 628 -2.19 15.79 -9.90
C LYS A 628 -2.44 15.01 -11.19
N THR A 629 -1.51 15.12 -12.15
CA THR A 629 -1.63 14.47 -13.47
C THR A 629 -0.27 13.97 -13.92
N ILE A 630 -0.23 12.78 -14.51
CA ILE A 630 0.92 12.29 -15.28
C ILE A 630 0.65 12.72 -16.73
N LEU A 631 1.61 13.36 -17.39
CA LEU A 631 1.37 13.99 -18.70
C LEU A 631 0.79 13.00 -19.72
N ASP A 632 -0.27 13.45 -20.39
CA ASP A 632 -0.68 12.93 -21.70
C ASP A 632 0.32 13.48 -22.74
N GLU A 633 0.97 12.62 -23.51
CA GLU A 633 1.97 12.97 -24.53
C GLU A 633 1.49 14.06 -25.52
N LYS A 634 0.18 14.32 -25.56
CA LYS A 634 -0.49 15.31 -26.42
C LYS A 634 -0.54 16.74 -25.86
N LYS A 635 -0.25 17.00 -24.57
CA LYS A 635 -0.31 18.35 -23.96
C LYS A 635 0.92 18.65 -23.11
N LYS A 636 1.86 19.45 -23.62
CA LYS A 636 3.07 19.93 -22.90
C LYS A 636 2.79 21.05 -21.89
N ASN A 637 1.80 20.89 -21.01
CA ASN A 637 1.60 21.85 -19.92
C ASN A 637 2.42 21.41 -18.70
N LEU A 638 3.70 21.79 -18.68
CA LEU A 638 4.59 21.58 -17.54
C LEU A 638 4.25 22.56 -16.42
N ARG A 639 4.37 22.12 -15.17
CA ARG A 639 3.99 22.89 -13.98
C ARG A 639 5.19 23.26 -13.11
N PRO A 640 5.12 24.35 -12.34
CA PRO A 640 6.18 24.69 -11.39
C PRO A 640 6.45 23.54 -10.41
N VAL A 641 7.72 23.31 -10.12
CA VAL A 641 8.17 22.27 -9.19
C VAL A 641 8.48 22.90 -7.84
N LEU A 642 7.87 22.40 -6.78
CA LEU A 642 8.22 22.70 -5.39
C LEU A 642 9.12 21.58 -4.86
N PHE A 643 10.37 21.92 -4.54
CA PHE A 643 11.39 20.97 -4.07
C PHE A 643 11.70 21.20 -2.59
N TRP A 644 11.20 20.30 -1.75
CA TRP A 644 11.26 20.38 -0.29
C TRP A 644 12.55 19.75 0.27
N ILE A 645 13.24 20.51 1.13
CA ILE A 645 14.38 20.05 1.93
C ILE A 645 14.00 20.16 3.41
N HIS A 646 13.95 19.02 4.11
CA HIS A 646 13.56 18.97 5.51
C HIS A 646 14.62 19.55 6.46
N GLY A 647 14.15 20.06 7.61
CA GLY A 647 14.97 20.53 8.72
C GLY A 647 15.50 19.40 9.61
N GLY A 648 15.85 19.74 10.86
CA GLY A 648 16.37 18.79 11.86
C GLY A 648 17.86 18.97 12.19
N GLY A 649 18.35 20.20 12.11
CA GLY A 649 19.69 20.58 12.58
C GLY A 649 20.85 19.87 11.87
N PHE A 650 20.61 19.33 10.67
CA PHE A 650 21.51 18.45 9.91
C PHE A 650 21.80 17.08 10.55
N VAL A 651 21.08 16.70 11.61
CA VAL A 651 21.38 15.49 12.41
C VAL A 651 20.20 14.51 12.55
N PHE A 652 18.98 14.94 12.22
CA PHE A 652 17.77 14.10 12.16
C PHE A 652 16.78 14.63 11.12
N GLY A 653 15.75 13.85 10.81
CA GLY A 653 14.66 14.21 9.89
C GLY A 653 14.59 13.32 8.65
N SER A 654 13.50 13.47 7.88
CA SER A 654 13.29 12.77 6.61
C SER A 654 12.33 13.56 5.71
N GLY A 655 12.25 13.21 4.43
CA GLY A 655 11.25 13.72 3.49
C GLY A 655 9.94 12.94 3.48
N SER A 656 9.63 12.23 4.56
CA SER A 656 8.49 11.29 4.66
C SER A 656 7.12 11.99 4.70
N GLU A 657 6.10 11.33 4.16
CA GLU A 657 4.70 11.76 4.19
C GLU A 657 4.13 11.84 5.61
N ASP A 658 4.73 11.19 6.61
CA ASP A 658 4.29 11.26 8.03
C ASP A 658 4.27 12.71 8.57
N LEU A 659 5.23 13.54 8.13
CA LEU A 659 5.34 14.96 8.51
C LEU A 659 5.11 15.91 7.33
N TYR A 660 5.34 15.45 6.10
CA TYR A 660 5.38 16.29 4.91
C TYR A 660 4.41 15.81 3.82
N ALA A 661 3.24 15.29 4.20
CA ALA A 661 2.24 14.85 3.22
C ALA A 661 1.79 16.03 2.34
N PRO A 662 1.67 15.82 1.01
CA PRO A 662 1.46 16.90 0.05
C PRO A 662 0.01 17.40 0.00
N ASP A 663 -0.88 16.87 0.85
CA ASP A 663 -2.35 17.04 0.80
C ASP A 663 -2.82 18.50 0.65
N TYR A 664 -2.07 19.47 1.18
CA TYR A 664 -2.43 20.88 1.09
C TYR A 664 -1.84 21.52 -0.18
N LEU A 665 -0.53 21.41 -0.40
CA LEU A 665 0.15 22.01 -1.56
C LEU A 665 -0.34 21.44 -2.89
N ILE A 666 -0.64 20.15 -2.95
CA ILE A 666 -1.10 19.49 -4.19
C ILE A 666 -2.53 19.89 -4.57
N THR A 667 -3.24 20.69 -3.74
CA THR A 667 -4.51 21.31 -4.16
C THR A 667 -4.30 22.35 -5.25
N GLU A 668 -3.09 22.87 -5.41
CA GLU A 668 -2.69 23.79 -6.49
C GLU A 668 -2.02 23.04 -7.65
N ASP A 669 -1.95 23.69 -8.82
CA ASP A 669 -1.37 23.10 -10.03
C ASP A 669 0.17 23.16 -10.02
N VAL A 670 0.78 22.29 -9.22
CA VAL A 670 2.23 22.17 -9.00
C VAL A 670 2.66 20.70 -8.98
N VAL A 671 3.96 20.45 -9.13
CA VAL A 671 4.59 19.16 -8.82
C VAL A 671 5.43 19.31 -7.57
N MET A 672 5.24 18.43 -6.59
CA MET A 672 5.99 18.48 -5.33
C MET A 672 7.02 17.35 -5.27
N VAL A 673 8.23 17.67 -4.81
CA VAL A 673 9.32 16.73 -4.60
C VAL A 673 9.79 16.84 -3.14
N THR A 674 9.90 15.73 -2.43
CA THR A 674 10.56 15.67 -1.11
C THR A 674 11.78 14.75 -1.18
N ILE A 675 12.81 15.03 -0.39
CA ILE A 675 14.06 14.24 -0.41
C ILE A 675 14.46 13.81 0.99
N ASN A 676 15.16 12.68 1.07
CA ASN A 676 16.07 12.37 2.17
C ASN A 676 17.49 12.80 1.77
N TYR A 677 18.32 13.20 2.74
CA TYR A 677 19.76 13.46 2.55
C TYR A 677 20.54 12.96 3.78
N ARG A 678 21.83 12.63 3.64
CA ARG A 678 22.59 12.11 4.79
C ARG A 678 22.73 13.13 5.91
N LEU A 679 22.67 12.62 7.14
CA LEU A 679 22.62 13.40 8.38
C LEU A 679 23.83 13.10 9.28
N GLY A 680 24.12 14.02 10.19
CA GLY A 680 25.12 13.86 11.23
C GLY A 680 26.49 13.46 10.70
N ILE A 681 27.17 12.55 11.39
CA ILE A 681 28.49 12.07 11.00
C ILE A 681 28.52 11.43 9.61
N LEU A 682 27.41 10.84 9.13
CA LEU A 682 27.34 10.24 7.80
C LEU A 682 27.32 11.29 6.69
N GLY A 683 26.68 12.43 6.93
CA GLY A 683 26.50 13.51 5.95
C GLY A 683 27.53 14.64 6.05
N PHE A 684 28.17 14.81 7.21
CA PHE A 684 28.93 16.03 7.50
C PHE A 684 30.29 15.75 8.15
N LEU A 685 30.81 14.53 8.05
CA LEU A 685 32.22 14.26 8.37
C LEU A 685 33.13 14.99 7.37
N GLN A 686 34.19 15.61 7.88
CA GLN A 686 35.25 16.27 7.11
C GLN A 686 36.61 15.74 7.58
N LEU A 687 37.50 15.49 6.63
CA LEU A 687 38.92 15.21 6.80
C LEU A 687 39.74 16.22 6.00
N GLU A 688 40.88 16.65 6.53
CA GLU A 688 41.77 17.62 5.89
C GLU A 688 42.64 17.01 4.78
N ASP A 689 43.00 15.73 4.90
CA ASP A 689 43.77 14.97 3.92
C ASP A 689 42.91 14.70 2.66
N PRO A 690 43.18 15.40 1.54
CA PRO A 690 42.37 15.27 0.34
C PRO A 690 42.52 13.90 -0.33
N SER A 691 43.52 13.09 0.04
CA SER A 691 43.70 11.73 -0.47
C SER A 691 42.66 10.74 0.09
N LEU A 692 42.00 11.08 1.20
CA LEU A 692 40.98 10.24 1.83
C LEU A 692 39.60 10.41 1.20
N GLY A 693 39.38 11.48 0.43
CA GLY A 693 38.14 11.71 -0.34
C GLY A 693 36.91 12.00 0.52
N VAL A 694 37.10 12.61 1.70
CA VAL A 694 36.02 13.03 2.61
C VAL A 694 36.16 14.53 2.94
N PRO A 695 36.00 15.43 1.96
CA PRO A 695 36.26 16.86 2.18
C PRO A 695 35.17 17.58 2.99
N GLY A 696 34.06 16.91 3.32
CA GLY A 696 32.90 17.49 4.00
C GLY A 696 31.67 17.67 3.11
N ASN A 697 30.58 18.12 3.73
CA ASN A 697 29.33 18.51 3.08
C ASN A 697 28.65 17.43 2.21
N ALA A 698 28.86 16.14 2.51
CA ALA A 698 28.27 15.05 1.72
C ALA A 698 26.73 15.16 1.66
N GLY A 699 26.06 15.53 2.77
CA GLY A 699 24.62 15.79 2.83
C GLY A 699 24.17 16.96 1.94
N MET A 700 24.98 18.02 1.80
CA MET A 700 24.67 19.12 0.86
C MET A 700 24.85 18.68 -0.59
N LYS A 701 25.86 17.85 -0.85
CA LYS A 701 26.10 17.28 -2.19
C LYS A 701 25.00 16.28 -2.56
N ASP A 702 24.38 15.59 -1.60
CA ASP A 702 23.18 14.77 -1.80
C ASP A 702 22.02 15.61 -2.32
N MET A 703 21.77 16.78 -1.71
CA MET A 703 20.73 17.73 -2.18
C MET A 703 21.00 18.19 -3.62
N VAL A 704 22.27 18.49 -3.96
CA VAL A 704 22.66 18.82 -5.35
C VAL A 704 22.42 17.65 -6.31
N MET A 705 22.70 16.41 -5.88
CA MET A 705 22.47 15.22 -6.69
C MET A 705 20.97 14.99 -6.95
N ALA A 706 20.13 15.19 -5.93
CA ALA A 706 18.68 15.14 -6.07
C ALA A 706 18.15 16.23 -7.01
N LEU A 707 18.66 17.46 -6.93
CA LEU A 707 18.30 18.53 -7.87
C LEU A 707 18.72 18.22 -9.31
N LYS A 708 19.89 17.61 -9.51
CA LYS A 708 20.30 17.11 -10.84
C LYS A 708 19.38 16.01 -11.34
N TRP A 709 18.88 15.13 -10.46
CA TRP A 709 17.87 14.15 -10.81
C TRP A 709 16.56 14.83 -11.25
N VAL A 710 16.12 15.86 -10.54
CA VAL A 710 14.91 16.64 -10.88
C VAL A 710 15.06 17.28 -12.25
N GLN A 711 16.18 17.95 -12.52
CA GLN A 711 16.47 18.55 -13.83
C GLN A 711 16.38 17.54 -14.98
N LYS A 712 16.75 16.29 -14.74
CA LYS A 712 16.79 15.23 -15.74
C LYS A 712 15.44 14.53 -15.94
N ASN A 713 14.62 14.41 -14.90
CA ASN A 713 13.48 13.48 -14.90
C ASN A 713 12.11 14.12 -14.59
N ILE A 714 12.04 15.34 -14.04
CA ILE A 714 10.78 15.84 -13.49
C ILE A 714 9.72 16.14 -14.56
N ASP A 715 10.15 16.34 -15.81
CA ASP A 715 9.27 16.49 -16.98
C ASP A 715 8.39 15.24 -17.18
N LYS A 716 8.90 14.05 -16.85
CA LYS A 716 8.14 12.77 -16.93
C LYS A 716 6.97 12.71 -15.95
N PHE A 717 7.00 13.53 -14.91
CA PHE A 717 5.93 13.67 -13.91
C PHE A 717 5.07 14.92 -14.15
N GLY A 718 5.32 15.65 -15.25
CA GLY A 718 4.65 16.89 -15.60
C GLY A 718 5.13 18.13 -14.85
N GLY A 719 6.34 18.10 -14.30
CA GLY A 719 7.01 19.26 -13.72
C GLY A 719 7.92 19.95 -14.73
N ASP A 720 8.08 21.26 -14.61
CA ASP A 720 8.96 22.06 -15.46
C ASP A 720 10.37 22.13 -14.84
N PRO A 721 11.40 21.50 -15.44
CA PRO A 721 12.78 21.63 -14.96
C PRO A 721 13.29 23.08 -15.03
N ASN A 722 12.69 23.94 -15.85
CA ASN A 722 13.03 25.36 -15.96
C ASN A 722 12.21 26.26 -15.01
N ASN A 723 11.39 25.67 -14.13
CA ASN A 723 10.63 26.41 -13.12
C ASN A 723 10.59 25.68 -11.77
N VAL A 724 11.79 25.38 -11.26
CA VAL A 724 11.99 24.74 -9.95
C VAL A 724 12.14 25.79 -8.85
N THR A 725 11.36 25.66 -7.79
CA THR A 725 11.44 26.43 -6.55
C THR A 725 11.90 25.52 -5.43
N ILE A 726 13.07 25.80 -4.86
CA ILE A 726 13.56 25.07 -3.69
C ILE A 726 13.01 25.73 -2.42
N PHE A 727 12.56 24.94 -1.45
CA PHE A 727 12.11 25.44 -0.16
C PHE A 727 12.43 24.48 0.98
N GLY A 728 12.61 25.01 2.18
CA GLY A 728 13.00 24.24 3.34
C GLY A 728 12.88 25.04 4.62
N GLU A 729 12.79 24.32 5.74
CA GLU A 729 12.61 24.90 7.07
C GLU A 729 13.76 24.54 8.01
N SER A 730 14.13 25.47 8.91
CA SER A 730 15.23 25.29 9.86
C SER A 730 16.55 25.00 9.14
N ALA A 731 17.22 23.88 9.45
CA ALA A 731 18.39 23.39 8.70
C ALA A 731 18.12 23.23 7.20
N GLY A 732 16.89 22.91 6.80
CA GLY A 732 16.46 22.93 5.40
C GLY A 732 16.47 24.35 4.84
N GLY A 733 15.97 25.34 5.59
CA GLY A 733 16.04 26.77 5.20
C GLY A 733 17.48 27.27 5.07
N ALA A 734 18.36 26.89 6.00
CA ALA A 734 19.79 27.14 5.89
C ALA A 734 20.40 26.48 4.65
N ALA A 735 20.00 25.25 4.35
CA ALA A 735 20.43 24.54 3.14
C ALA A 735 19.97 25.25 1.85
N ILE A 736 18.76 25.81 1.81
CA ILE A 736 18.28 26.64 0.70
C ILE A 736 19.20 27.84 0.47
N HIS A 737 19.54 28.57 1.53
CA HIS A 737 20.45 29.71 1.41
C HIS A 737 21.87 29.26 0.98
N LEU A 738 22.39 28.17 1.54
CA LEU A 738 23.68 27.60 1.13
C LEU A 738 23.70 27.13 -0.34
N LEU A 739 22.59 26.56 -0.83
CA LEU A 739 22.42 26.21 -2.24
C LEU A 739 22.41 27.46 -3.13
N LEU A 740 21.96 28.63 -2.67
CA LEU A 740 22.13 29.88 -3.42
C LEU A 740 23.60 30.30 -3.54
N LEU A 741 24.41 30.03 -2.52
CA LEU A 741 25.83 30.41 -2.45
C LEU A 741 26.74 29.42 -3.19
N SER A 742 26.33 28.16 -3.30
CA SER A 742 27.17 27.11 -3.90
C SER A 742 27.28 27.23 -5.43
N PRO A 743 28.47 27.15 -6.03
CA PRO A 743 28.60 27.04 -7.48
C PRO A 743 28.08 25.70 -8.03
N MET A 744 27.99 24.64 -7.20
CA MET A 744 27.57 23.30 -7.65
C MET A 744 26.10 23.21 -8.03
N SER A 745 25.28 24.12 -7.52
CA SER A 745 23.84 24.15 -7.68
C SER A 745 23.38 25.12 -8.79
N LYS A 746 24.32 25.76 -9.49
CA LYS A 746 24.04 26.77 -10.51
C LYS A 746 23.13 26.24 -11.60
N GLY A 747 22.02 26.94 -11.83
CA GLY A 747 21.05 26.61 -12.88
C GLY A 747 20.14 25.42 -12.56
N LEU A 748 20.21 24.82 -11.36
CA LEU A 748 19.33 23.71 -10.99
C LEU A 748 17.97 24.16 -10.46
N PHE A 749 17.80 25.44 -10.13
CA PHE A 749 16.57 26.03 -9.62
C PHE A 749 16.48 27.50 -9.95
N HIS A 750 15.27 28.06 -9.80
CA HIS A 750 14.86 29.34 -10.38
C HIS A 750 14.28 30.29 -9.35
N LYS A 751 13.89 29.78 -8.18
CA LYS A 751 13.35 30.53 -7.03
C LYS A 751 13.70 29.78 -5.75
N ALA A 752 13.76 30.50 -4.63
CA ALA A 752 14.14 29.93 -3.34
C ALA A 752 13.28 30.47 -2.20
N ILE A 753 12.89 29.61 -1.26
CA ILE A 753 12.17 29.98 -0.04
C ILE A 753 12.91 29.41 1.18
N ALA A 754 13.47 30.27 2.03
CA ALA A 754 14.15 29.86 3.26
C ALA A 754 13.26 30.14 4.48
N GLN A 755 12.75 29.10 5.13
CA GLN A 755 11.88 29.24 6.29
C GLN A 755 12.70 29.06 7.56
N SER A 756 12.77 30.08 8.42
CA SER A 756 13.37 30.01 9.76
C SER A 756 14.80 29.49 9.80
N GLY A 757 15.62 29.78 8.78
CA GLY A 757 17.02 29.38 8.73
C GLY A 757 17.75 29.92 7.51
N CYS A 758 19.02 30.26 7.67
CA CYS A 758 19.88 30.81 6.62
C CYS A 758 21.36 30.54 6.93
N ALA A 759 22.23 30.63 5.93
CA ALA A 759 23.68 30.36 6.06
C ALA A 759 24.41 31.20 7.14
N LEU A 760 23.84 32.34 7.57
CA LEU A 760 24.45 33.23 8.57
C LEU A 760 24.01 32.92 10.01
N ASN A 761 23.12 31.95 10.23
CA ASN A 761 22.77 31.56 11.59
C ASN A 761 23.94 30.80 12.26
N PRO A 762 24.20 31.04 13.57
CA PRO A 762 25.42 30.57 14.22
C PRO A 762 25.53 29.04 14.31
N TRP A 763 24.41 28.32 14.24
CA TRP A 763 24.33 26.87 14.33
C TRP A 763 24.55 26.14 12.99
N VAL A 764 24.73 26.85 11.88
CA VAL A 764 24.87 26.24 10.55
C VAL A 764 26.28 25.75 10.26
N GLN A 765 27.28 26.56 10.63
CA GLN A 765 28.68 26.22 10.38
C GLN A 765 29.23 25.29 11.45
N ALA A 766 30.12 24.41 11.00
CA ALA A 766 30.83 23.46 11.84
C ALA A 766 32.35 23.67 11.76
N THR A 767 33.06 23.12 12.74
CA THR A 767 34.53 23.02 12.73
C THR A 767 34.95 21.64 12.20
N PRO A 768 36.14 21.48 11.60
CA PRO A 768 36.66 20.18 11.17
C PRO A 768 36.59 19.17 12.31
N GLY A 769 35.70 18.19 12.16
CA GLY A 769 35.27 17.33 13.25
C GLY A 769 36.38 16.45 13.84
N LEU A 770 37.49 16.25 13.14
CA LEU A 770 38.47 15.21 13.49
C LEU A 770 39.18 15.42 14.83
N THR A 771 39.70 16.63 15.12
CA THR A 771 40.40 16.90 16.40
C THR A 771 39.46 16.76 17.59
N ARG A 772 38.19 17.14 17.42
CA ARG A 772 37.14 17.01 18.44
C ARG A 772 36.66 15.58 18.58
N ILE A 773 36.48 14.85 17.47
CA ILE A 773 36.14 13.42 17.44
C ILE A 773 37.23 12.61 18.17
N ALA A 774 38.51 12.83 17.85
CA ALA A 774 39.62 12.11 18.47
C ALA A 774 39.70 12.36 19.97
N LYS A 775 39.50 13.61 20.40
CA LYS A 775 39.48 14.02 21.80
C LYS A 775 38.27 13.45 22.56
N ASP A 776 37.06 13.64 22.05
CA ASP A 776 35.81 13.24 22.72
C ASP A 776 35.67 11.71 22.78
N LEU A 777 36.27 10.98 21.84
CA LEU A 777 36.34 9.53 21.84
C LEU A 777 37.56 8.96 22.57
N ASN A 778 38.46 9.80 23.08
CA ASN A 778 39.72 9.43 23.73
C ASN A 778 40.56 8.44 22.89
N LEU A 779 40.69 8.72 21.58
CA LEU A 779 41.46 7.88 20.67
C LEU A 779 42.96 8.10 20.88
N GLU A 780 43.74 7.01 20.88
CA GLU A 780 45.21 7.06 21.03
C GLU A 780 45.94 7.66 19.80
N THR A 781 45.20 8.01 18.75
CA THR A 781 45.74 8.51 17.48
C THR A 781 44.99 9.74 17.00
N SER A 782 45.73 10.69 16.45
CA SER A 782 45.23 11.87 15.73
C SER A 782 45.35 11.72 14.20
N ASP A 783 45.75 10.54 13.70
CA ASP A 783 45.90 10.26 12.27
C ASP A 783 44.54 10.07 11.59
N GLU A 784 44.23 10.91 10.59
CA GLU A 784 42.93 10.92 9.91
C GLU A 784 42.59 9.60 9.24
N LYS A 785 43.61 8.94 8.66
CA LYS A 785 43.44 7.65 8.00
C LYS A 785 43.05 6.56 8.99
N SER A 786 43.63 6.56 10.18
CA SER A 786 43.33 5.62 11.25
C SER A 786 41.93 5.86 11.85
N ILE A 787 41.56 7.13 12.03
CA ILE A 787 40.21 7.51 12.50
C ILE A 787 39.14 7.13 11.46
N LEU A 788 39.37 7.43 10.18
CA LEU A 788 38.47 7.02 9.11
C LEU A 788 38.30 5.51 9.07
N ARG A 789 39.38 4.73 9.16
CA ARG A 789 39.30 3.25 9.24
C ARG A 789 38.51 2.77 10.46
N PHE A 790 38.63 3.44 11.60
CA PHE A 790 37.85 3.14 12.80
C PHE A 790 36.35 3.38 12.55
N LEU A 791 35.98 4.53 11.98
CA LEU A 791 34.59 4.88 11.66
C LEU A 791 34.01 3.97 10.57
N MET A 792 34.77 3.64 9.54
CA MET A 792 34.34 2.74 8.45
C MET A 792 34.01 1.32 8.93
N LYS A 793 34.63 0.86 10.03
CA LYS A 793 34.36 -0.46 10.63
C LYS A 793 33.10 -0.50 11.49
N LYS A 794 32.52 0.64 11.88
CA LYS A 794 31.31 0.69 12.70
C LYS A 794 30.08 0.34 11.88
N SER A 795 29.10 -0.29 12.53
CA SER A 795 27.73 -0.32 12.01
C SER A 795 27.13 1.08 12.06
N VAL A 796 25.98 1.27 11.41
CA VAL A 796 25.30 2.57 11.41
C VAL A 796 24.83 2.97 12.82
N GLU A 797 24.36 2.00 13.61
CA GLU A 797 24.04 2.14 15.03
C GLU A 797 25.28 2.59 15.81
N GLY A 798 26.42 1.92 15.59
CA GLY A 798 27.68 2.24 16.26
C GLY A 798 28.24 3.62 15.89
N LEU A 799 27.96 4.12 14.67
CA LEU A 799 28.29 5.49 14.28
C LEU A 799 27.37 6.50 14.98
N TYR A 800 26.09 6.18 15.12
CA TYR A 800 25.15 7.02 15.87
C TYR A 800 25.53 7.10 17.36
N GLU A 801 25.95 5.98 17.97
CA GLU A 801 26.51 5.97 19.33
C GLU A 801 27.77 6.84 19.46
N VAL A 802 28.67 6.78 18.46
CA VAL A 802 29.85 7.65 18.40
C VAL A 802 29.45 9.11 18.33
N GLN A 803 28.51 9.45 17.45
CA GLN A 803 27.98 10.81 17.32
C GLN A 803 27.41 11.33 18.65
N ASN A 804 26.64 10.51 19.38
CA ASN A 804 26.02 10.93 20.64
C ASN A 804 27.01 11.15 21.79
N LYS A 805 28.22 10.62 21.70
CA LYS A 805 29.30 10.91 22.66
C LYS A 805 29.94 12.27 22.43
N ILE A 806 29.78 12.84 21.23
CA ILE A 806 30.34 14.13 20.86
C ILE A 806 29.32 15.20 21.25
N ARG A 807 29.74 16.13 22.11
CA ARG A 807 28.85 17.18 22.61
C ARG A 807 28.36 18.04 21.44
N ASN A 808 27.06 17.94 21.14
CA ASN A 808 26.40 18.81 20.18
C ASN A 808 26.12 20.16 20.84
N ASN A 809 26.94 21.18 20.57
CA ASN A 809 26.75 22.51 21.17
C ASN A 809 25.45 23.14 20.65
N ILE A 810 24.54 23.48 21.57
CA ILE A 810 23.25 24.14 21.29
C ILE A 810 23.36 25.67 21.49
N GLY A 811 24.45 26.15 22.09
CA GLY A 811 24.80 27.56 22.19
C GLY A 811 25.29 28.14 20.85
N ALA A 812 25.41 29.47 20.82
CA ALA A 812 25.90 30.21 19.67
C ALA A 812 27.40 30.53 19.75
N SER A 813 28.03 30.34 20.92
CA SER A 813 29.42 30.72 21.22
C SER A 813 30.49 29.80 20.65
N GLU A 814 30.14 28.61 20.16
CA GLU A 814 31.08 27.71 19.49
C GLU A 814 30.45 27.08 18.24
N LEU A 815 31.34 26.65 17.33
CA LEU A 815 30.96 25.87 16.16
C LEU A 815 30.48 24.47 16.54
N ARG A 816 29.49 23.96 15.80
CA ARG A 816 28.96 22.60 15.98
C ARG A 816 29.94 21.54 15.44
N PRO A 817 29.87 20.29 15.95
CA PRO A 817 30.73 19.21 15.46
C PRO A 817 30.32 18.67 14.08
N PHE A 818 29.04 18.78 13.74
CA PHE A 818 28.47 18.33 12.47
C PHE A 818 27.60 19.45 11.89
N GLY A 819 27.90 19.83 10.67
CA GLY A 819 27.30 20.96 9.97
C GLY A 819 28.09 21.31 8.72
N VAL A 820 27.84 22.47 8.14
CA VAL A 820 28.46 22.86 6.87
C VAL A 820 29.85 23.44 7.12
N VAL A 821 30.81 23.05 6.29
CA VAL A 821 32.22 23.47 6.37
C VAL A 821 32.70 24.07 5.06
N VAL A 822 33.74 24.91 5.11
CA VAL A 822 34.41 25.41 3.91
C VAL A 822 35.45 24.38 3.44
N GLU A 823 35.30 23.88 2.22
CA GLU A 823 36.13 22.83 1.65
C GLU A 823 37.39 23.43 0.99
N LYS A 824 38.35 23.86 1.81
CA LYS A 824 39.58 24.54 1.33
C LYS A 824 40.52 23.61 0.56
N ASN A 825 40.61 22.35 0.97
CA ASN A 825 41.54 21.35 0.42
C ASN A 825 40.74 20.14 -0.08
N SER A 826 40.41 20.11 -1.38
CA SER A 826 39.64 19.01 -1.98
C SER A 826 40.14 18.67 -3.39
N ASN A 827 40.23 17.37 -3.68
CA ASN A 827 40.49 16.85 -5.03
C ASN A 827 39.21 16.77 -5.90
N GLU A 828 38.05 17.07 -5.32
CA GLU A 828 36.75 17.11 -6.00
C GLU A 828 36.13 18.52 -5.94
N PRO A 829 35.13 18.84 -6.79
CA PRO A 829 34.46 20.13 -6.73
C PRO A 829 33.84 20.38 -5.35
N ALA A 830 34.32 21.43 -4.67
CA ALA A 830 33.79 21.89 -3.39
C ALA A 830 32.35 22.42 -3.50
N PHE A 831 31.50 22.03 -2.55
CA PHE A 831 30.16 22.59 -2.39
C PHE A 831 30.23 24.04 -1.91
N LEU A 832 31.03 24.30 -0.86
CA LEU A 832 31.26 25.63 -0.32
C LEU A 832 32.75 25.95 -0.36
N ARG A 833 33.12 27.00 -1.10
CA ARG A 833 34.52 27.38 -1.37
C ARG A 833 35.07 28.44 -0.44
N ASP A 834 34.20 29.23 0.17
CA ASP A 834 34.54 30.34 1.05
C ASP A 834 33.41 30.53 2.06
N GLU A 835 33.66 31.37 3.06
CA GLU A 835 32.67 31.73 4.07
C GLU A 835 31.42 32.38 3.43
N PRO A 836 30.20 32.05 3.91
CA PRO A 836 28.96 32.61 3.36
C PRO A 836 28.93 34.14 3.30
N VAL A 837 29.46 34.80 4.32
CA VAL A 837 29.53 36.27 4.38
C VAL A 837 30.44 36.84 3.28
N THR A 838 31.56 36.17 2.99
CA THR A 838 32.48 36.54 1.91
C THR A 838 31.79 36.38 0.55
N LEU A 839 31.14 35.24 0.32
CA LEU A 839 30.43 34.97 -0.95
C LEU A 839 29.32 36.00 -1.21
N LEU A 840 28.58 36.40 -0.18
CA LEU A 840 27.57 37.46 -0.26
C LEU A 840 28.21 38.82 -0.59
N ALA A 841 29.25 39.22 0.14
CA ALA A 841 29.95 40.50 -0.06
C ALA A 841 30.55 40.62 -1.47
N GLU A 842 31.14 39.54 -1.98
CA GLU A 842 31.73 39.45 -3.31
C GLU A 842 30.71 39.21 -4.44
N LYS A 843 29.41 39.10 -4.10
CA LYS A 843 28.31 38.83 -5.04
C LYS A 843 28.43 37.50 -5.78
N LYS A 844 29.10 36.52 -5.17
CA LYS A 844 29.35 35.18 -5.73
C LYS A 844 28.23 34.20 -5.35
N PHE A 845 27.00 34.47 -5.76
CA PHE A 845 25.84 33.60 -5.51
C PHE A 845 24.77 33.73 -6.61
N HIS A 846 23.79 32.83 -6.63
CA HIS A 846 22.69 32.83 -7.60
C HIS A 846 21.67 33.93 -7.28
N GLN A 847 21.60 34.95 -8.15
CA GLN A 847 20.67 36.07 -7.99
C GLN A 847 19.30 35.74 -8.63
N ILE A 848 18.44 35.09 -7.86
CA ILE A 848 17.08 34.68 -8.27
C ILE A 848 16.04 35.20 -7.26
N PRO A 849 14.73 35.23 -7.59
CA PRO A 849 13.69 35.59 -6.63
C PRO A 849 13.82 34.76 -5.35
N PHE A 850 13.83 35.44 -4.21
CA PHE A 850 14.07 34.83 -2.91
C PHE A 850 12.98 35.25 -1.91
N MET A 851 12.46 34.28 -1.16
CA MET A 851 11.56 34.52 -0.05
C MET A 851 12.21 33.96 1.22
N ILE A 852 12.15 34.71 2.32
CA ILE A 852 12.72 34.29 3.60
C ILE A 852 11.82 34.79 4.73
N GLY A 853 11.74 34.03 5.81
CA GLY A 853 10.92 34.46 6.94
C GLY A 853 11.18 33.67 8.20
N PHE A 854 10.42 34.03 9.23
CA PHE A 854 10.54 33.51 10.59
C PHE A 854 9.17 33.50 11.28
N THR A 855 9.06 32.81 12.40
CA THR A 855 7.87 32.80 13.25
C THR A 855 7.99 33.83 14.38
N SER A 856 6.86 34.26 14.95
CA SER A 856 6.85 35.31 15.97
C SER A 856 7.56 34.96 17.29
N SER A 857 7.88 33.68 17.52
CA SER A 857 8.58 33.19 18.72
C SER A 857 9.39 31.91 18.45
N GLU A 858 10.31 31.96 17.49
CA GLU A 858 11.23 30.86 17.14
C GLU A 858 11.87 30.20 18.36
N GLY A 859 12.36 31.03 19.29
CA GLY A 859 13.08 30.61 20.49
C GLY A 859 12.28 29.71 21.44
N MET A 860 10.96 29.61 21.26
CA MET A 860 10.09 28.70 21.99
C MET A 860 10.48 27.23 21.80
N CYS A 861 11.08 26.86 20.67
CA CYS A 861 11.48 25.48 20.41
C CYS A 861 12.56 24.95 21.36
N PHE A 862 13.33 25.84 22.00
CA PHE A 862 14.34 25.46 22.97
C PHE A 862 13.75 25.12 24.34
N GLU A 863 12.44 25.20 24.51
CA GLU A 863 11.75 24.62 25.67
C GLU A 863 11.87 23.11 25.76
N VAL A 864 12.34 22.38 24.74
CA VAL A 864 12.63 20.95 24.94
C VAL A 864 13.66 20.70 26.06
N PHE A 865 14.41 21.74 26.46
CA PHE A 865 15.36 21.76 27.57
C PHE A 865 14.78 22.40 28.86
N LYS A 866 13.46 22.23 29.14
CA LYS A 866 12.72 22.93 30.21
C LYS A 866 13.39 22.95 31.58
N ASP A 867 14.14 21.91 31.93
CA ASP A 867 14.78 21.84 33.25
C ASP A 867 15.82 22.96 33.38
N PRO A 868 15.61 23.94 34.28
CA PRO A 868 16.56 25.01 34.51
C PRO A 868 17.92 24.50 35.01
N ASN A 869 17.96 23.29 35.58
CA ASN A 869 19.15 22.61 36.07
C ASN A 869 19.76 21.68 35.02
N ASN A 870 19.23 21.62 33.80
CA ASN A 870 19.85 20.87 32.73
C ASN A 870 21.26 21.45 32.48
N PRO A 871 22.33 20.67 32.70
CA PRO A 871 23.70 21.15 32.55
C PRO A 871 24.03 21.58 31.10
N ASP A 872 23.22 21.16 30.13
CA ASP A 872 23.34 21.53 28.72
C ASP A 872 22.53 22.78 28.34
N ARG A 873 21.83 23.42 29.29
CA ARG A 873 21.10 24.66 29.01
C ARG A 873 22.09 25.82 28.81
N PRO A 874 22.06 26.54 27.66
CA PRO A 874 23.02 27.61 27.42
C PRO A 874 22.78 28.81 28.35
N THR A 875 23.88 29.31 28.93
CA THR A 875 23.94 30.59 29.64
C THR A 875 23.79 31.75 28.65
N ILE A 876 23.66 32.99 29.14
CA ILE A 876 23.60 34.16 28.24
C ILE A 876 24.95 34.35 27.51
N GLU A 877 26.07 34.02 28.16
CA GLU A 877 27.39 34.06 27.53
C GLU A 877 27.51 33.02 26.41
N ASP A 878 26.94 31.82 26.59
CA ASP A 878 26.89 30.77 25.55
C ASP A 878 26.05 31.17 24.33
N LEU A 879 25.25 32.24 24.43
CA LEU A 879 24.41 32.77 23.35
C LEU A 879 25.07 33.95 22.61
N ILE A 880 26.31 34.31 22.93
CA ILE A 880 27.08 35.27 22.13
C ILE A 880 27.57 34.56 20.87
N PRO A 881 27.17 34.96 19.64
CA PRO A 881 27.59 34.28 18.43
C PRO A 881 29.11 34.26 18.25
N TRP A 882 29.68 33.09 17.97
CA TRP A 882 31.12 32.89 17.74
C TRP A 882 31.67 33.80 16.64
N GLY A 883 30.84 34.14 15.63
CA GLY A 883 31.19 35.03 14.53
C GLY A 883 31.50 36.47 14.94
N LEU A 884 31.16 36.89 16.17
CA LEU A 884 31.53 38.20 16.71
C LEU A 884 32.99 38.26 17.19
N GLY A 885 33.65 37.12 17.38
CA GLY A 885 35.05 37.05 17.80
C GLY A 885 35.30 37.35 19.28
N TYR A 886 34.29 37.19 20.14
CA TYR A 886 34.49 37.20 21.59
C TYR A 886 34.91 35.81 22.07
N GLU A 887 36.00 35.72 22.85
CA GLU A 887 36.44 34.47 23.46
C GLU A 887 35.63 34.19 24.74
N PRO A 888 34.96 33.02 24.89
CA PRO A 888 34.20 32.69 26.09
C PRO A 888 35.04 32.68 27.36
N GLY A 889 34.47 33.16 28.47
CA GLY A 889 35.14 33.25 29.78
C GLY A 889 36.03 34.48 29.98
N THR A 890 36.13 35.36 28.97
CA THR A 890 36.89 36.62 29.08
C THR A 890 36.08 37.73 29.77
N ALA A 891 36.75 38.78 30.24
CA ALA A 891 36.06 39.93 30.83
C ALA A 891 35.16 40.62 29.80
N GLU A 892 35.58 40.66 28.54
CA GLU A 892 34.84 41.23 27.42
C GLU A 892 33.58 40.43 27.09
N SER A 893 33.65 39.10 27.05
CA SER A 893 32.47 38.25 26.81
C SER A 893 31.47 38.33 27.98
N GLN A 894 31.95 38.34 29.22
CA GLN A 894 31.10 38.50 30.41
C GLN A 894 30.43 39.87 30.49
N ALA A 895 31.14 40.94 30.12
CA ALA A 895 30.58 42.29 30.04
C ALA A 895 29.48 42.36 28.97
N LEU A 896 29.69 41.75 27.81
CA LEU A 896 28.67 41.67 26.76
C LEU A 896 27.47 40.82 27.21
N ALA A 897 27.68 39.68 27.85
CA ALA A 897 26.61 38.85 28.40
C ALA A 897 25.76 39.63 29.41
N THR A 898 26.38 40.46 30.24
CA THR A 898 25.70 41.36 31.18
C THR A 898 24.88 42.42 30.46
N LYS A 899 25.41 43.02 29.39
CA LYS A 899 24.69 43.97 28.53
C LYS A 899 23.46 43.32 27.88
N ILE A 900 23.61 42.10 27.34
CA ILE A 900 22.51 41.33 26.74
C ILE A 900 21.45 41.00 27.80
N LYS A 901 21.86 40.50 28.97
CA LYS A 901 20.95 40.24 30.09
C LYS A 901 20.14 41.49 30.44
N LYS A 902 20.82 42.63 30.62
CA LYS A 902 20.18 43.88 31.00
C LYS A 902 19.16 44.36 29.95
N PHE A 903 19.44 44.17 28.66
CA PHE A 903 18.53 44.53 27.58
C PHE A 903 17.24 43.70 27.60
N TYR A 904 17.34 42.36 27.66
CA TYR A 904 16.17 41.49 27.59
C TYR A 904 15.42 41.35 28.91
N PHE A 905 16.13 41.30 30.04
CA PHE A 905 15.55 40.98 31.34
C PHE A 905 15.47 42.17 32.28
N GLY A 906 16.15 43.29 31.99
CA GLY A 906 16.23 44.42 32.90
C GLY A 906 16.98 44.04 34.18
N ASP A 907 16.37 44.31 35.33
CA ASP A 907 16.89 43.91 36.65
C ASP A 907 16.38 42.54 37.11
N GLU A 908 15.54 41.87 36.31
CA GLU A 908 15.03 40.54 36.63
C GLU A 908 16.05 39.44 36.31
N GLU A 909 16.03 38.37 37.09
CA GLU A 909 16.75 37.13 36.74
C GLU A 909 15.95 36.27 35.75
N PRO A 910 16.61 35.60 34.79
CA PRO A 910 15.96 34.61 33.93
C PRO A 910 15.32 33.48 34.74
N SER A 911 14.02 33.25 34.54
CA SER A 911 13.24 32.23 35.25
C SER A 911 12.07 31.73 34.40
N GLN A 912 11.35 30.72 34.86
CA GLN A 912 10.15 30.26 34.16
C GLN A 912 9.03 31.32 34.11
N LYS A 913 9.01 32.26 35.06
CA LYS A 913 7.97 33.31 35.13
C LYS A 913 8.10 34.34 34.01
N ASN A 914 9.31 34.57 33.51
CA ASN A 914 9.61 35.53 32.45
C ASN A 914 10.21 34.84 31.21
N ILE A 915 9.79 33.59 30.96
CA ILE A 915 10.37 32.73 29.92
C ILE A 915 10.21 33.30 28.50
N SER A 916 9.17 34.09 28.23
CA SER A 916 9.00 34.75 26.93
C SER A 916 10.17 35.67 26.57
N LYS A 917 10.77 36.37 27.55
CA LYS A 917 11.97 37.21 27.35
C LYS A 917 13.17 36.36 26.90
N ARG A 918 13.26 35.12 27.37
CA ARG A 918 14.26 34.16 26.91
C ARG A 918 13.96 33.71 25.49
N TYR A 919 12.70 33.45 25.13
CA TYR A 919 12.35 33.10 23.75
C TYR A 919 12.70 34.24 22.79
N ASP A 920 12.48 35.49 23.18
CA ASP A 920 12.88 36.65 22.37
C ASP A 920 14.40 36.67 22.15
N LEU A 921 15.20 36.52 23.22
CA LEU A 921 16.65 36.43 23.11
C LEU A 921 17.09 35.28 22.19
N MET A 922 16.52 34.09 22.37
CA MET A 922 16.83 32.91 21.54
C MET A 922 16.39 33.10 20.09
N THR A 923 15.23 33.72 19.86
CA THR A 923 14.73 34.07 18.52
C THR A 923 15.72 34.97 17.81
N ASP A 924 16.17 36.00 18.49
CA ASP A 924 17.07 37.00 17.92
C ASP A 924 18.44 36.40 17.58
N VAL A 925 19.06 35.68 18.53
CA VAL A 925 20.39 35.07 18.37
C VAL A 925 20.41 33.93 17.35
N MET A 926 19.45 33.00 17.46
CA MET A 926 19.52 31.75 16.70
C MET A 926 18.95 31.86 15.30
N PHE A 927 18.07 32.84 15.05
CA PHE A 927 17.32 32.94 13.80
C PHE A 927 17.28 34.35 13.21
N LEU A 928 16.64 35.29 13.91
CA LEU A 928 16.22 36.56 13.32
C LEU A 928 17.40 37.42 12.90
N ASP A 929 18.48 37.50 13.68
CA ASP A 929 19.64 38.32 13.32
C ASP A 929 20.31 37.82 12.02
N GLY A 930 20.55 36.52 11.89
CA GLY A 930 21.09 35.94 10.66
C GLY A 930 20.17 36.14 9.44
N ILE A 931 18.85 36.01 9.64
CA ILE A 931 17.84 36.25 8.60
C ILE A 931 17.86 37.72 8.16
N TYR A 932 17.88 38.64 9.13
CA TYR A 932 17.93 40.08 8.91
C TYR A 932 19.18 40.46 8.10
N ASN A 933 20.34 39.99 8.54
CA ASN A 933 21.61 40.24 7.85
C ASN A 933 21.63 39.61 6.44
N THR A 934 21.03 38.43 6.26
CA THR A 934 20.87 37.82 4.93
C THR A 934 20.02 38.70 4.00
N VAL A 935 18.86 39.15 4.47
CA VAL A 935 17.96 40.02 3.68
C VAL A 935 18.66 41.32 3.29
N LEU A 936 19.32 41.99 4.24
CA LEU A 936 20.05 43.23 3.96
C LEU A 936 21.16 43.03 2.93
N ASN A 937 22.02 42.03 3.13
CA ASN A 937 23.11 41.75 2.19
C ASN A 937 22.55 41.43 0.81
N GLN A 938 21.52 40.58 0.73
CA GLN A 938 20.94 40.19 -0.54
C GLN A 938 20.28 41.36 -1.27
N CYS A 939 19.52 42.21 -0.58
CA CYS A 939 18.91 43.41 -1.19
C CYS A 939 19.95 44.46 -1.60
N TYR A 940 21.08 44.54 -0.91
CA TYR A 940 22.14 45.49 -1.24
C TYR A 940 22.90 45.08 -2.51
N VAL A 941 23.08 43.78 -2.74
CA VAL A 941 23.94 43.27 -3.82
C VAL A 941 23.19 42.64 -5.00
N SER A 942 21.98 42.12 -4.79
CA SER A 942 21.15 41.45 -5.79
C SER A 942 20.15 42.39 -6.44
N LYS A 943 19.86 42.18 -7.72
CA LYS A 943 18.74 42.85 -8.41
C LYS A 943 17.45 42.03 -8.39
N ALA A 944 17.52 40.77 -7.96
CA ALA A 944 16.34 39.91 -7.86
C ALA A 944 15.49 40.28 -6.62
N PRO A 945 14.15 40.17 -6.69
CA PRO A 945 13.29 40.54 -5.57
C PRO A 945 13.50 39.62 -4.36
N THR A 946 13.56 40.21 -3.18
CA THR A 946 13.59 39.49 -1.89
C THR A 946 12.34 39.82 -1.08
N TYR A 947 11.59 38.80 -0.66
CA TYR A 947 10.37 38.93 0.13
C TYR A 947 10.62 38.45 1.56
N LEU A 948 10.28 39.27 2.55
CA LEU A 948 10.39 38.94 3.97
C LEU A 948 9.01 38.66 4.58
N TYR A 949 8.86 37.60 5.37
CA TYR A 949 7.63 37.35 6.14
C TYR A 949 7.88 37.05 7.61
N GLN A 950 6.83 37.27 8.39
CA GLN A 950 6.70 36.78 9.76
C GLN A 950 5.41 35.96 9.88
N VAL A 951 5.44 34.82 10.55
CA VAL A 951 4.22 34.07 10.90
C VAL A 951 3.83 34.37 12.34
N SER A 952 2.63 34.89 12.53
CA SER A 952 2.09 35.26 13.85
C SER A 952 0.75 34.59 14.17
N ILE A 953 0.23 33.77 13.26
CA ILE A 953 -1.04 33.09 13.45
C ILE A 953 -0.94 31.89 14.41
N GLU A 954 -1.84 31.89 15.40
CA GLU A 954 -2.04 30.78 16.33
C GLU A 954 -3.39 30.10 16.06
N THR A 955 -3.35 28.81 15.74
CA THR A 955 -4.49 27.93 15.52
C THR A 955 -4.18 26.52 16.04
N GLU A 956 -5.11 25.59 15.84
CA GLU A 956 -4.89 24.19 16.15
C GLU A 956 -3.83 23.51 15.25
N LEU A 957 -3.35 24.17 14.19
CA LEU A 957 -2.30 23.67 13.30
C LEU A 957 -0.87 23.93 13.80
N ASN A 958 -0.70 24.73 14.86
CA ASN A 958 0.60 25.02 15.50
C ASN A 958 1.11 23.81 16.33
N PHE A 959 1.56 22.77 15.62
CA PHE A 959 1.94 21.48 16.19
C PHE A 959 3.14 21.55 17.14
N PHE A 960 4.18 22.32 16.79
CA PHE A 960 5.41 22.39 17.58
C PHE A 960 5.20 23.19 18.86
N LYS A 961 4.36 24.23 18.84
CA LYS A 961 3.90 24.87 20.07
C LYS A 961 3.20 23.88 21.02
N LYS A 962 2.37 22.99 20.49
CA LYS A 962 1.68 21.98 21.31
C LYS A 962 2.66 20.97 21.93
N ILE A 963 3.63 20.48 21.18
CA ILE A 963 4.65 19.55 21.69
C ILE A 963 5.53 20.21 22.75
N THR A 964 5.94 21.46 22.54
CA THR A 964 6.70 22.20 23.56
C THR A 964 5.87 22.48 24.80
N LYS A 965 4.53 22.32 24.79
CA LYS A 965 3.61 22.64 25.90
C LYS A 965 3.83 24.07 26.43
N ALA A 966 4.20 24.99 25.54
CA ALA A 966 4.39 26.39 25.90
C ALA A 966 3.02 27.04 26.13
N THR A 967 2.87 27.75 27.24
CA THR A 967 1.61 28.39 27.64
C THR A 967 1.55 29.88 27.31
N VAL A 968 2.65 30.46 26.84
CA VAL A 968 2.74 31.87 26.47
C VAL A 968 2.28 32.10 25.01
N PRO A 969 1.77 33.29 24.67
CA PRO A 969 1.46 33.65 23.28
C PRO A 969 2.69 33.60 22.36
N GLY A 970 2.47 33.44 21.07
CA GLY A 970 3.51 33.36 20.05
C GLY A 970 3.49 32.05 19.26
N VAL A 971 4.13 32.07 18.09
CA VAL A 971 4.24 30.94 17.16
C VAL A 971 5.64 30.34 17.29
N SER A 972 5.73 29.03 17.52
CA SER A 972 7.00 28.32 17.69
C SER A 972 7.72 28.13 16.36
N HIS A 973 9.02 27.84 16.40
CA HIS A 973 9.75 27.27 15.27
C HIS A 973 9.00 26.08 14.66
N CYS A 974 9.08 25.93 13.33
CA CYS A 974 8.40 24.92 12.52
C CYS A 974 6.85 24.97 12.48
N ASP A 975 6.18 25.88 13.20
CA ASP A 975 4.71 25.89 13.24
C ASP A 975 4.05 26.35 11.92
N ASP A 976 4.80 27.01 11.03
CA ASP A 976 4.32 27.39 9.70
C ASP A 976 4.11 26.15 8.79
N LEU A 977 4.77 25.02 9.10
CA LEU A 977 4.64 23.76 8.37
C LEU A 977 3.24 23.15 8.45
N GLY A 978 2.54 23.33 9.57
CA GLY A 978 1.18 22.81 9.74
C GLY A 978 0.16 23.44 8.78
N TYR A 979 0.54 24.52 8.09
CA TYR A 979 -0.29 25.19 7.07
C TYR A 979 0.10 24.80 5.63
N LEU A 980 1.25 24.14 5.43
CA LEU A 980 1.76 23.71 4.13
C LEU A 980 1.68 22.19 3.95
N PHE A 981 1.82 21.43 5.03
CA PHE A 981 1.80 19.97 5.03
C PHE A 981 0.79 19.44 6.03
N LYS A 982 0.12 18.36 5.62
CA LYS A 982 -0.60 17.50 6.55
C LYS A 982 0.42 16.56 7.19
N HIS A 983 0.26 16.30 8.48
CA HIS A 983 1.08 15.37 9.23
C HIS A 983 0.20 14.43 10.08
N PHE A 984 0.79 13.39 10.66
CA PHE A 984 0.09 12.34 11.41
C PHE A 984 -0.81 12.84 12.56
N ALA A 985 -0.54 14.04 13.08
CA ALA A 985 -1.26 14.67 14.19
C ALA A 985 -2.09 15.90 13.79
N SER A 986 -2.22 16.17 12.48
CA SER A 986 -3.02 17.31 12.01
C SER A 986 -4.49 17.15 12.45
N PRO A 987 -5.10 18.18 13.05
CA PRO A 987 -6.51 18.13 13.42
C PRO A 987 -7.39 18.11 12.16
N LYS A 988 -8.62 17.63 12.30
CA LYS A 988 -9.63 17.78 11.24
C LYS A 988 -9.97 19.26 11.06
N ILE A 989 -9.68 19.82 9.89
CA ILE A 989 -10.02 21.19 9.53
C ILE A 989 -11.53 21.29 9.29
N LYS A 990 -12.18 22.27 9.93
CA LYS A 990 -13.62 22.52 9.77
C LYS A 990 -13.84 23.49 8.60
N PRO A 991 -14.83 23.25 7.72
CA PRO A 991 -15.18 24.20 6.67
C PRO A 991 -15.51 25.59 7.24
N GLY A 992 -14.98 26.63 6.62
CA GLY A 992 -15.13 28.03 7.03
C GLY A 992 -14.29 28.43 8.25
N SER A 993 -13.47 27.54 8.81
CA SER A 993 -12.66 27.86 9.99
C SER A 993 -11.44 28.72 9.66
N ILE A 994 -10.83 29.29 10.70
CA ILE A 994 -9.59 30.07 10.53
C ILE A 994 -8.45 29.18 10.01
N GLU A 995 -8.43 27.89 10.38
CA GLU A 995 -7.47 26.90 9.88
C GLU A 995 -7.61 26.71 8.36
N GLU A 996 -8.83 26.49 7.85
CA GLU A 996 -9.06 26.33 6.40
C GLU A 996 -8.64 27.59 5.62
N LYS A 997 -9.04 28.77 6.13
CA LYS A 997 -8.66 30.06 5.55
C LYS A 997 -7.14 30.23 5.51
N SER A 998 -6.46 29.81 6.58
CA SER A 998 -5.01 29.98 6.72
C SER A 998 -4.25 29.01 5.84
N VAL A 999 -4.61 27.72 5.82
CA VAL A 999 -4.05 26.74 4.87
C VAL A 999 -4.19 27.23 3.44
N THR A 1000 -5.37 27.72 3.06
CA THR A 1000 -5.60 28.26 1.72
C THR A 1000 -4.68 29.44 1.41
N ARG A 1001 -4.49 30.37 2.36
CA ARG A 1001 -3.58 31.52 2.20
C ARG A 1001 -2.11 31.09 2.07
N PHE A 1002 -1.63 30.20 2.96
CA PHE A 1002 -0.25 29.70 2.92
C PHE A 1002 0.05 28.97 1.62
N VAL A 1003 -0.78 27.99 1.26
CA VAL A 1003 -0.63 27.23 0.00
C VAL A 1003 -0.61 28.18 -1.19
N LYS A 1004 -1.50 29.19 -1.22
CA LYS A 1004 -1.57 30.15 -2.32
C LYS A 1004 -0.35 31.06 -2.39
N LEU A 1005 0.14 31.59 -1.26
CA LEU A 1005 1.35 32.42 -1.22
C LEU A 1005 2.59 31.66 -1.74
N TRP A 1006 2.82 30.44 -1.26
CA TRP A 1006 3.97 29.61 -1.68
C TRP A 1006 3.87 29.18 -3.15
N THR A 1007 2.69 28.75 -3.60
CA THR A 1007 2.50 28.30 -4.98
C THR A 1007 2.46 29.46 -5.97
N ASN A 1008 1.95 30.64 -5.59
CA ASN A 1008 2.09 31.85 -6.40
C ASN A 1008 3.56 32.25 -6.54
N PHE A 1009 4.32 32.20 -5.45
CA PHE A 1009 5.75 32.46 -5.54
C PHE A 1009 6.43 31.45 -6.48
N ALA A 1010 6.11 30.16 -6.40
CA ALA A 1010 6.66 29.18 -7.33
C ALA A 1010 6.26 29.43 -8.80
N LYS A 1011 4.99 29.78 -9.05
CA LYS A 1011 4.46 30.08 -10.40
C LYS A 1011 5.09 31.35 -11.00
N TYR A 1012 5.21 32.43 -10.22
CA TYR A 1012 5.42 33.78 -10.74
C TYR A 1012 6.67 34.49 -10.21
N GLY A 1013 7.31 33.98 -9.15
CA GLY A 1013 8.36 34.69 -8.42
C GLY A 1013 7.84 35.86 -7.57
N ASN A 1014 6.51 35.98 -7.43
CA ASN A 1014 5.82 36.98 -6.63
C ASN A 1014 4.68 36.27 -5.86
N PRO A 1015 4.63 36.37 -4.51
CA PRO A 1015 3.62 35.68 -3.71
C PRO A 1015 2.21 36.30 -3.84
N THR A 1016 2.10 37.58 -4.22
CA THR A 1016 0.83 38.30 -4.46
C THR A 1016 0.84 38.94 -5.87
N PRO A 1017 0.77 38.13 -6.94
CA PRO A 1017 0.87 38.61 -8.31
C PRO A 1017 -0.40 39.36 -8.77
N ASP A 1018 -1.58 38.94 -8.27
CA ASP A 1018 -2.86 39.58 -8.52
C ASP A 1018 -3.23 40.48 -7.32
N LYS A 1019 -3.49 41.76 -7.61
CA LYS A 1019 -3.85 42.76 -6.59
C LYS A 1019 -5.32 42.67 -6.18
N ASN A 1020 -6.15 41.96 -6.95
CA ASN A 1020 -7.59 41.80 -6.71
C ASN A 1020 -7.93 40.40 -6.18
N ASP A 1021 -6.94 39.66 -5.67
CA ASP A 1021 -7.11 38.32 -5.16
C ASP A 1021 -7.96 38.33 -3.87
N SER A 1022 -9.20 37.85 -3.94
CA SER A 1022 -10.14 37.87 -2.82
C SER A 1022 -9.76 36.97 -1.63
N VAL A 1023 -8.78 36.07 -1.79
CA VAL A 1023 -8.30 35.19 -0.71
C VAL A 1023 -7.15 35.86 0.06
N LEU A 1024 -6.23 36.49 -0.67
CA LEU A 1024 -5.05 37.13 -0.08
C LEU A 1024 -5.34 38.57 0.35
N ASP A 1025 -6.05 39.34 -0.47
CA ASP A 1025 -6.47 40.73 -0.20
C ASP A 1025 -5.34 41.63 0.36
N VAL A 1026 -4.13 41.42 -0.15
CA VAL A 1026 -2.93 42.16 0.26
C VAL A 1026 -1.93 42.23 -0.88
N VAL A 1027 -1.17 43.32 -0.95
CA VAL A 1027 -0.02 43.45 -1.85
C VAL A 1027 1.25 43.35 -1.01
N TRP A 1028 1.99 42.26 -1.19
CA TRP A 1028 3.28 42.05 -0.56
C TRP A 1028 4.39 42.56 -1.46
N LYS A 1029 5.05 43.64 -1.04
CA LYS A 1029 6.18 44.23 -1.77
C LYS A 1029 7.49 43.53 -1.40
N PRO A 1030 8.45 43.41 -2.33
CA PRO A 1030 9.81 43.01 -1.99
C PRO A 1030 10.50 44.10 -1.17
N VAL A 1031 11.50 43.71 -0.39
CA VAL A 1031 12.32 44.60 0.42
C VAL A 1031 13.11 45.57 -0.48
N THR A 1032 13.19 46.84 -0.08
CA THR A 1032 13.83 47.92 -0.87
C THR A 1032 15.20 48.36 -0.34
N GLY A 1033 15.74 47.67 0.68
CA GLY A 1033 17.06 47.90 1.27
C GLY A 1033 17.17 49.09 2.23
N LYS A 1034 16.23 50.06 2.18
CA LYS A 1034 16.12 51.15 3.16
C LYS A 1034 15.20 50.79 4.34
N GLU A 1035 14.09 50.13 4.02
CA GLU A 1035 13.11 49.62 4.97
C GLU A 1035 12.91 48.13 4.69
N LEU A 1036 12.74 47.34 5.74
CA LEU A 1036 12.40 45.93 5.63
C LEU A 1036 10.89 45.76 5.56
N ASP A 1037 10.34 45.95 4.36
CA ASP A 1037 8.97 45.56 4.05
C ASP A 1037 8.78 44.05 4.28
N TYR A 1038 7.79 43.67 5.07
CA TYR A 1038 7.46 42.28 5.32
C TYR A 1038 5.95 42.03 5.37
N LEU A 1039 5.56 40.77 5.15
CA LEU A 1039 4.19 40.33 5.37
C LEU A 1039 4.07 39.62 6.71
N ASP A 1040 3.22 40.15 7.59
CA ASP A 1040 2.78 39.48 8.81
C ASP A 1040 1.61 38.56 8.47
N ILE A 1041 1.84 37.25 8.54
CA ILE A 1041 0.89 36.19 8.25
C ILE A 1041 0.23 35.79 9.58
N GLY A 1042 -0.76 36.60 9.97
CA GLY A 1042 -1.56 36.42 11.18
C GLY A 1042 -2.99 35.96 10.87
N LYS A 1043 -3.93 36.25 11.78
CA LYS A 1043 -5.38 36.12 11.49
C LYS A 1043 -5.76 36.87 10.21
N ASP A 1044 -5.11 38.01 10.00
CA ASP A 1044 -5.14 38.80 8.78
C ASP A 1044 -3.74 38.86 8.15
N LEU A 1045 -3.69 39.05 6.84
CA LEU A 1045 -2.43 39.28 6.12
C LEU A 1045 -2.16 40.78 6.12
N VAL A 1046 -1.09 41.22 6.80
CA VAL A 1046 -0.81 42.64 6.99
C VAL A 1046 0.60 42.97 6.52
N ALA A 1047 0.71 43.86 5.52
CA ALA A 1047 1.99 44.41 5.11
C ALA A 1047 2.50 45.39 6.19
N ARG A 1048 3.74 45.19 6.64
CA ARG A 1048 4.40 45.95 7.71
C ARG A 1048 5.84 46.27 7.32
N THR A 1049 6.51 47.08 8.13
CA THR A 1049 7.90 47.50 7.91
C THR A 1049 8.71 47.35 9.18
N ASN A 1050 9.97 46.91 9.07
CA ASN A 1050 10.96 46.86 10.15
C ASN A 1050 10.50 46.05 11.38
N PRO A 1051 10.39 44.71 11.26
CA PRO A 1051 9.96 43.85 12.37
C PRO A 1051 10.94 43.97 13.55
N TYR A 1052 10.45 44.13 14.78
CA TYR A 1052 11.26 44.18 16.00
C TYR A 1052 12.44 45.18 15.99
N PHE A 1053 12.22 46.38 15.43
CA PHE A 1053 13.26 47.41 15.21
C PHE A 1053 14.21 47.68 16.38
N GLU A 1054 13.72 47.76 17.62
CA GLU A 1054 14.55 48.01 18.81
C GLU A 1054 15.54 46.86 19.07
N ARG A 1055 15.07 45.61 18.99
CA ARG A 1055 15.91 44.42 19.20
C ARG A 1055 16.97 44.29 18.11
N LEU A 1056 16.59 44.55 16.86
CA LEU A 1056 17.51 44.51 15.73
C LEU A 1056 18.59 45.60 15.81
N ASN A 1057 18.24 46.81 16.23
CA ASN A 1057 19.23 47.88 16.42
C ASN A 1057 20.21 47.56 17.55
N PHE A 1058 19.75 46.91 18.62
CA PHE A 1058 20.62 46.44 19.70
C PHE A 1058 21.68 45.45 19.19
N TRP A 1059 21.28 44.44 18.42
CA TRP A 1059 22.23 43.49 17.81
C TRP A 1059 23.15 44.17 16.80
N LYS A 1060 22.62 45.03 15.94
CA LYS A 1060 23.42 45.81 14.98
C LYS A 1060 24.53 46.61 15.66
N GLU A 1061 24.24 47.25 16.80
CA GLU A 1061 25.25 47.97 17.59
C GLU A 1061 26.34 47.03 18.10
N ILE A 1062 25.98 45.83 18.55
CA ILE A 1062 26.94 44.79 18.99
C ILE A 1062 27.83 44.37 17.83
N TYR A 1063 27.26 44.08 16.65
CA TYR A 1063 28.02 43.65 15.47
C TYR A 1063 29.05 44.70 15.04
N VAL A 1064 28.64 45.96 14.90
CA VAL A 1064 29.53 47.05 14.46
C VAL A 1064 30.71 47.26 15.41
N ASN A 1065 30.52 47.00 16.71
CA ASN A 1065 31.55 47.18 17.73
C ASN A 1065 32.34 45.90 18.07
N SER A 1066 32.02 44.78 17.42
CA SER A 1066 32.59 43.47 17.71
C SER A 1066 34.08 43.38 17.38
N PRO A 1067 34.84 42.50 18.08
CA PRO A 1067 36.23 42.19 17.72
C PRO A 1067 36.41 41.78 16.26
N ALA A 1068 35.49 40.96 15.72
CA ALA A 1068 35.52 40.53 14.33
C ALA A 1068 35.40 41.71 13.35
N ALA A 1069 34.46 42.64 13.59
CA ALA A 1069 34.29 43.82 12.76
C ALA A 1069 35.52 44.76 12.82
N LYS A 1070 36.10 44.96 14.00
CA LYS A 1070 37.31 45.78 14.19
C LYS A 1070 38.55 45.20 13.52
N LYS A 1071 38.60 43.87 13.32
CA LYS A 1071 39.70 43.18 12.62
C LYS A 1071 39.56 43.22 11.09
N ALA A 1072 38.34 43.45 10.59
CA ALA A 1072 38.02 43.53 9.17
C ALA A 1072 38.13 44.96 8.59
N LEU A 1073 38.06 45.98 9.44
CA LEU A 1073 38.40 47.38 9.16
C LEU A 1073 39.90 47.61 9.28
#